data_AF-A0A257R938-F1
#
_entry.id   AF-A0A257R938-F1
#
_cell.length_a   1.000
_cell.length_b   1.000
_cell.length_c   1.000
_cell.angle_alpha   90.00
_cell.angle_beta   90.00
_cell.angle_gamma   90.00
#
_symmetry.space_group_name_H-M   'P 1'
#
loop_
_entity.id
_entity.type
_entity.pdbx_description
1 polymer ?
#
loop_
_entity_poly.entity_id
_entity_poly.type
_entity_poly.pdbx_seq_one_letter_code
_entity_poly.pdbx_strand_id
1 'polypeptide(L)'
;MEGKMDFDEHENTSFGAAQATCIGSAAPVTAAEAMRLVEAWTDLSETRRRDLRSAISGTVKMCGLPATSVIMTPAFLSPRVVAKPPAGYGLSDQRHSAVLSGLRFVLRRLGAHAPFRVTLAPEWQALRGQLGHFEQTALAAWFRFATLEGVAPSDVVASTIDKFECWVRDRTLCDDPKTAARRTADAWNRAVTAVPGWPQVRLERRPTRDQYTLPLSAFPPSLGEDVKAWTRRAEQADEDEIFPDDVAERSRGGSGRVMRAARPRTIETRVFQIQQAAGALVRSGVAPSEIRTLADLVTPKEHPKAILAFMRERGRERRSSNAGGVGEVLRQIAKFWARLPEDDVRRIAFWAANVAPERSRSMTLSNRERLRALIEPRPLAKLLHLPGRLEKMAREANLPVRRAAIAMQRAMLVETATICPFRISNLAGLRLDQHLRRSDPSSRLYTHIVMDHDEVKNSEPYLWPIPRETALMLDRWITRYRPTLAAPGNPYVFVGEADDGPMSINGLRTTFMTAIEEHVGVTVNPHLMRHFAAWLYLHENPGDYETVRRALNHKDVKTTIAFYCGLETDAAVRRFDDVVLKKRKATKRLAAAAFRKKRSPRQANSIHQGPKPPSKQLNKGNLSASASGETLLNLANAEAAE
;
A
#
# COMPACT_ATOMS: atom_id res chain seq x y z
N MET A 1 19.02 0.40 16.54
CA MET A 1 20.48 0.38 16.62
C MET A 1 20.87 1.73 17.17
N GLU A 2 21.20 1.78 18.45
CA GLU A 2 21.96 2.89 19.01
C GLU A 2 23.41 2.67 18.57
N GLY A 3 23.79 3.29 17.46
CA GLY A 3 25.19 3.51 17.15
C GLY A 3 25.62 4.75 17.92
N LYS A 4 26.39 4.54 19.00
CA LYS A 4 27.21 5.58 19.61
C LYS A 4 28.03 6.26 18.51
N MET A 5 27.70 7.52 18.24
CA MET A 5 28.62 8.48 17.66
C MET A 5 28.82 9.52 18.77
N ASP A 6 29.85 9.30 19.58
CA ASP A 6 30.40 10.32 20.46
C ASP A 6 30.96 11.43 19.58
N PHE A 7 30.24 12.55 19.51
CA PHE A 7 30.78 13.88 19.22
C PHE A 7 29.82 14.89 19.88
N ASP A 8 30.42 15.93 20.47
CA ASP A 8 29.84 17.07 21.21
C ASP A 8 29.68 16.87 22.73
N GLU A 9 30.84 16.85 23.41
CA GLU A 9 30.96 17.00 24.86
C GLU A 9 31.20 18.47 25.31
N HIS A 10 31.12 19.44 24.40
CA HIS A 10 31.20 20.86 24.76
C HIS A 10 30.07 21.63 24.07
N GLU A 11 29.03 21.94 24.85
CA GLU A 11 28.50 23.30 25.02
C GLU A 11 27.17 23.23 25.78
N ASN A 12 27.27 23.48 27.08
CA ASN A 12 26.17 23.70 27.98
C ASN A 12 26.39 25.07 28.60
N THR A 13 25.71 26.12 28.11
CA THR A 13 25.41 27.34 28.88
C THR A 13 24.44 28.24 28.12
N SER A 14 23.38 28.67 28.82
CA SER A 14 22.47 29.78 28.49
C SER A 14 21.53 29.65 27.28
N PHE A 15 20.50 28.81 27.39
CA PHE A 15 19.20 29.12 26.80
C PHE A 15 18.27 29.58 27.93
N GLY A 16 18.21 30.89 28.13
CA GLY A 16 17.24 31.52 29.01
C GLY A 16 15.82 31.22 28.53
N ALA A 17 14.92 30.98 29.49
CA ALA A 17 13.50 30.78 29.28
C ALA A 17 12.88 32.00 28.57
N ALA A 18 12.81 31.96 27.25
CA ALA A 18 11.99 32.89 26.47
C ALA A 18 10.58 32.30 26.40
N GLN A 19 9.65 32.99 27.06
CA GLN A 19 8.23 32.73 27.07
C GLN A 19 7.71 32.48 25.65
N ALA A 20 6.97 31.38 25.47
CA ALA A 20 6.18 31.10 24.29
C ALA A 20 5.03 32.12 24.19
N THR A 21 5.34 33.31 23.68
CA THR A 21 4.36 34.27 23.19
C THR A 21 4.02 33.92 21.76
N CYS A 22 2.72 33.95 21.44
CA CYS A 22 2.17 33.67 20.11
C CYS A 22 2.97 34.43 19.04
N ILE A 23 3.65 33.68 18.15
CA ILE A 23 4.51 34.24 17.11
C ILE A 23 3.65 34.99 16.10
N GLY A 24 3.89 36.29 16.00
CA GLY A 24 3.38 37.15 14.95
C GLY A 24 3.83 36.69 13.55
N SER A 25 3.00 37.03 12.59
CA SER A 25 3.09 36.82 11.14
C SER A 25 4.45 37.22 10.51
N ALA A 26 5.51 36.46 10.72
CA ALA A 26 6.68 36.45 9.86
C ALA A 26 6.49 35.39 8.76
N ALA A 27 6.81 35.75 7.51
CA ALA A 27 6.74 34.80 6.41
C ALA A 27 7.59 33.55 6.71
N PRO A 28 7.10 32.33 6.45
CA PRO A 28 7.83 31.11 6.77
C PRO A 28 9.16 31.05 6.02
N VAL A 29 10.25 30.77 6.75
CA VAL A 29 11.61 30.67 6.20
C VAL A 29 11.67 29.57 5.13
N THR A 30 12.14 29.90 3.93
CA THR A 30 12.32 28.94 2.84
C THR A 30 13.67 28.23 2.94
N ALA A 31 13.88 27.13 2.21
CA ALA A 31 15.17 26.45 2.19
C ALA A 31 16.26 27.33 1.58
N ALA A 32 15.93 28.15 0.58
CA ALA A 32 16.86 29.13 0.01
C ALA A 32 17.30 30.16 1.07
N GLU A 33 16.35 30.69 1.85
CA GLU A 33 16.65 31.63 2.93
C GLU A 33 17.42 30.96 4.07
N ALA A 34 17.08 29.73 4.44
CA ALA A 34 17.82 28.97 5.43
C ALA A 34 19.28 28.70 5.02
N MET A 35 19.55 28.45 3.73
CA MET A 35 20.93 28.33 3.24
C MET A 35 21.71 29.64 3.42
N ARG A 36 21.07 30.79 3.18
CA ARG A 36 21.66 32.12 3.39
C ARG A 36 21.93 32.39 4.88
N LEU A 37 20.99 32.04 5.75
CA LEU A 37 21.13 32.18 7.20
C LEU A 37 22.27 31.31 7.75
N VAL A 38 22.39 30.05 7.29
CA VAL A 38 23.48 29.15 7.69
C VAL A 38 24.85 29.73 7.34
N GLU A 39 24.98 30.41 6.19
CA GLU A 39 26.22 31.08 5.80
C GLU A 39 26.64 32.17 6.79
N ALA A 40 25.65 32.89 7.34
CA ALA A 40 25.87 33.99 8.27
C ALA A 40 26.14 33.54 9.72
N TRP A 41 26.09 32.24 10.04
CA TRP A 41 26.38 31.73 11.39
C TRP A 41 27.89 31.67 11.65
N THR A 42 28.44 32.77 12.18
CA THR A 42 29.88 32.97 12.43
C THR A 42 30.43 32.16 13.60
N ASP A 43 29.57 31.71 14.51
CA ASP A 43 29.89 30.83 15.65
C ASP A 43 30.14 29.37 15.25
N LEU A 44 29.88 29.00 13.99
CA LEU A 44 30.15 27.66 13.48
C LEU A 44 31.43 27.62 12.64
N SER A 45 32.10 26.46 12.57
CA SER A 45 33.20 26.27 11.62
C SER A 45 32.69 26.27 10.17
N GLU A 46 33.57 26.61 9.23
CA GLU A 46 33.25 26.60 7.80
C GLU A 46 32.79 25.21 7.32
N THR A 47 33.48 24.15 7.80
CA THR A 47 33.10 22.76 7.55
C THR A 47 31.67 22.48 8.03
N ARG A 48 31.31 22.94 9.24
CA ARG A 48 29.96 22.72 9.78
C ARG A 48 28.90 23.47 8.98
N ARG A 49 29.14 24.73 8.60
CA ARG A 49 28.23 25.50 7.73
C ARG A 49 28.00 24.77 6.39
N ARG A 50 29.08 24.29 5.75
CA ARG A 50 29.02 23.52 4.51
C ARG A 50 28.18 22.24 4.66
N ASP A 51 28.36 21.50 5.75
CA ASP A 51 27.61 20.27 6.00
C ASP A 51 26.11 20.54 6.22
N LEU A 52 25.77 21.62 6.94
CA LEU A 52 24.38 22.04 7.14
C LEU A 52 23.73 22.48 5.82
N ARG A 53 24.44 23.25 4.97
CA ARG A 53 23.97 23.57 3.61
C ARG A 53 23.74 22.31 2.79
N SER A 54 24.66 21.33 2.87
CA SER A 54 24.49 20.03 2.21
C SER A 54 23.26 19.26 2.70
N ALA A 55 22.93 19.36 3.99
CA ALA A 55 21.71 18.78 4.55
C ALA A 55 20.45 19.48 4.03
N ILE A 56 20.44 20.81 3.91
CA ILE A 56 19.33 21.56 3.31
C ILE A 56 19.19 21.19 1.83
N SER A 57 20.28 21.12 1.06
CA SER A 57 20.23 20.69 -0.35
C SER A 57 19.71 19.26 -0.50
N GLY A 58 20.10 18.36 0.41
CA GLY A 58 19.55 17.01 0.49
C GLY A 58 18.05 17.00 0.73
N THR A 59 17.58 17.85 1.64
CA THR A 59 16.15 18.05 1.95
C THR A 59 15.38 18.55 0.73
N VAL A 60 15.90 19.55 0.02
CA VAL A 60 15.30 20.08 -1.22
C VAL A 60 15.18 18.99 -2.29
N LYS A 61 16.24 18.19 -2.48
CA LYS A 61 16.23 17.05 -3.41
C LYS A 61 15.18 16.00 -3.04
N MET A 62 15.01 15.72 -1.75
CA MET A 62 14.00 14.77 -1.27
C MET A 62 12.57 15.30 -1.47
N CYS A 63 12.36 16.61 -1.32
CA CYS A 63 11.07 17.25 -1.60
C CYS A 63 10.75 17.29 -3.10
N GLY A 64 11.75 17.31 -3.98
CA GLY A 64 11.55 17.41 -5.43
C GLY A 64 10.97 18.77 -5.86
N LEU A 65 11.24 19.83 -5.10
CA LEU A 65 10.74 21.18 -5.32
C LEU A 65 11.91 22.18 -5.40
N PRO A 66 11.74 23.35 -6.02
CA PRO A 66 12.71 24.44 -5.94
C PRO A 66 12.96 24.86 -4.48
N ALA A 67 14.19 25.28 -4.16
CA ALA A 67 14.57 25.67 -2.79
C ALA A 67 13.75 26.85 -2.24
N THR A 68 13.22 27.72 -3.12
CA THR A 68 12.33 28.83 -2.77
C THR A 68 10.92 28.37 -2.38
N SER A 69 10.51 27.17 -2.81
CA SER A 69 9.18 26.60 -2.50
C SER A 69 9.20 25.63 -1.31
N VAL A 70 10.39 25.28 -0.80
CA VAL A 70 10.52 24.39 0.35
C VAL A 70 10.47 25.21 1.63
N ILE A 71 9.41 25.04 2.42
CA ILE A 71 9.23 25.74 3.69
C ILE A 71 9.94 24.97 4.82
N MET A 72 10.75 25.67 5.62
CA MET A 72 11.54 25.11 6.71
C MET A 72 10.72 24.96 8.01
N THR A 73 9.61 24.23 7.91
CA THR A 73 8.79 23.84 9.07
C THR A 73 8.60 22.33 9.12
N PRO A 74 8.52 21.71 10.31
CA PRO A 74 8.25 20.27 10.42
C PRO A 74 6.98 19.84 9.70
N ALA A 75 5.89 20.60 9.79
CA ALA A 75 4.62 20.29 9.13
C ALA A 75 4.75 20.19 7.60
N PHE A 76 5.57 21.03 6.97
CA PHE A 76 5.82 20.97 5.54
C PHE A 76 6.78 19.83 5.16
N LEU A 77 7.83 19.64 5.96
CA LEU A 77 8.94 18.75 5.63
C LEU A 77 8.66 17.29 5.94
N SER A 78 8.07 16.97 7.09
CA SER A 78 7.79 15.60 7.55
C SER A 78 7.14 14.70 6.49
N PRO A 79 6.03 15.08 5.83
CA PRO A 79 5.38 14.24 4.82
C PRO A 79 6.23 14.05 3.55
N ARG A 80 7.32 14.80 3.38
CA ARG A 80 8.19 14.77 2.20
C ARG A 80 9.56 14.15 2.45
N VAL A 81 10.06 14.19 3.69
CA VAL A 81 11.42 13.74 4.02
C VAL A 81 11.48 12.58 5.01
N VAL A 82 10.42 12.36 5.77
CA VAL A 82 10.31 11.26 6.76
C VAL A 82 9.33 10.18 6.30
N ALA A 83 8.36 10.53 5.44
CA ALA A 83 7.30 9.61 5.00
C ALA A 83 7.76 8.41 4.16
N LYS A 84 9.00 8.40 3.67
CA LYS A 84 9.58 7.28 2.91
C LYS A 84 10.87 6.83 3.59
N PRO A 85 11.21 5.53 3.53
CA PRO A 85 12.52 5.06 3.95
C PRO A 85 13.64 5.61 3.05
N PRO A 86 14.90 5.60 3.52
CA PRO A 86 16.07 6.13 2.79
C PRO A 86 16.17 5.60 1.35
N ALA A 87 15.90 4.30 1.16
CA ALA A 87 15.90 3.65 -0.15
C ALA A 87 14.93 4.29 -1.15
N GLY A 88 13.80 4.83 -0.68
CA GLY A 88 12.79 5.51 -1.50
C GLY A 88 13.24 6.87 -2.04
N TYR A 89 14.26 7.48 -1.41
CA TYR A 89 14.95 8.67 -1.94
C TYR A 89 16.25 8.31 -2.68
N GLY A 90 16.55 7.02 -2.81
CA GLY A 90 17.80 6.53 -3.38
C GLY A 90 19.03 6.78 -2.50
N LEU A 91 18.84 7.04 -1.20
CA LEU A 91 19.89 7.32 -0.22
C LEU A 91 20.23 6.08 0.61
N SER A 92 21.42 6.07 1.21
CA SER A 92 21.76 5.12 2.29
C SER A 92 21.18 5.60 3.63
N ASP A 93 21.04 4.67 4.58
CA ASP A 93 20.58 4.99 5.94
C ASP A 93 21.48 6.02 6.61
N GLN A 94 22.79 5.89 6.45
CA GLN A 94 23.78 6.84 6.99
C GLN A 94 23.59 8.24 6.40
N ARG A 95 23.43 8.36 5.07
CA ARG A 95 23.26 9.66 4.42
C ARG A 95 21.93 10.30 4.80
N HIS A 96 20.84 9.53 4.84
CA HIS A 96 19.53 10.03 5.26
C HIS A 96 19.54 10.49 6.72
N SER A 97 20.16 9.71 7.62
CA SER A 97 20.35 10.10 9.02
C SER A 97 21.17 11.40 9.16
N ALA A 98 22.26 11.55 8.40
CA ALA A 98 23.06 12.77 8.38
C ALA A 98 22.24 13.99 7.91
N VAL A 99 21.45 13.84 6.84
CA VAL A 99 20.55 14.89 6.34
C VAL A 99 19.52 15.28 7.39
N LEU A 100 18.85 14.31 8.02
CA LEU A 100 17.85 14.59 9.06
C LEU A 100 18.49 15.20 10.32
N SER A 101 19.70 14.80 10.69
CA SER A 101 20.44 15.38 11.82
C SER A 101 20.76 16.85 11.56
N GLY A 102 21.34 17.17 10.41
CA GLY A 102 21.60 18.55 10.00
C GLY A 102 20.32 19.38 9.87
N LEU A 103 19.26 18.81 9.30
CA LEU A 103 17.97 19.46 9.19
C LEU A 103 17.36 19.79 10.57
N ARG A 104 17.38 18.85 11.52
CA ARG A 104 16.93 19.10 12.90
C ARG A 104 17.74 20.21 13.57
N PHE A 105 19.05 20.25 13.34
CA PHE A 105 19.91 21.32 13.85
C PHE A 105 19.47 22.69 13.31
N VAL A 106 19.32 22.81 11.99
CA VAL A 106 18.87 24.06 11.34
C VAL A 106 17.50 24.47 11.85
N LEU A 107 16.52 23.56 11.87
CA LEU A 107 15.16 23.87 12.33
C LEU A 107 15.12 24.30 13.80
N ARG A 108 15.95 23.73 14.68
CA ARG A 108 16.04 24.19 16.08
C ARG A 108 16.57 25.62 16.16
N ARG A 109 17.58 25.94 15.36
CA ARG A 109 18.20 27.26 15.34
C ARG A 109 17.30 28.34 14.72
N LEU A 110 16.41 27.94 13.81
CA LEU A 110 15.30 28.77 13.31
C LEU A 110 14.11 28.85 14.30
N GLY A 111 14.19 28.19 15.45
CA GLY A 111 13.10 28.13 16.42
C GLY A 111 11.88 27.32 15.96
N ALA A 112 11.98 26.55 14.88
CA ALA A 112 10.89 25.79 14.26
C ALA A 112 10.77 24.33 14.78
N HIS A 113 11.78 23.80 15.46
CA HIS A 113 11.79 22.42 15.98
C HIS A 113 12.06 22.40 17.48
N ALA A 114 11.39 21.50 18.20
CA ALA A 114 11.59 21.32 19.63
C ALA A 114 13.01 20.80 19.97
N PRO A 115 13.61 21.22 21.10
CA PRO A 115 14.87 20.65 21.57
C PRO A 115 14.73 19.16 21.87
N PHE A 116 15.81 18.41 21.62
CA PHE A 116 15.82 16.95 21.87
C PHE A 116 16.09 16.65 23.34
N ARG A 117 17.06 17.35 23.95
CA ARG A 117 17.37 17.28 25.38
C ARG A 117 16.67 18.44 26.07
N VAL A 118 15.85 18.12 27.05
CA VAL A 118 15.14 19.07 27.91
C VAL A 118 15.26 18.52 29.32
N THR A 119 15.64 19.37 30.27
CA THR A 119 15.50 19.06 31.69
C THR A 119 14.01 19.02 31.98
N LEU A 120 13.47 17.82 32.24
CA LEU A 120 12.05 17.66 32.53
C LEU A 120 11.68 18.44 33.79
N ALA A 121 10.45 18.95 33.84
CA ALA A 121 9.95 19.54 35.08
C ALA A 121 10.03 18.48 36.21
N PRO A 122 10.35 18.87 37.47
CA PRO A 122 10.58 17.92 38.56
C PRO A 122 9.46 16.88 38.73
N GLU A 123 8.21 17.33 38.59
CA GLU A 123 7.01 16.49 38.68
C GLU A 123 6.96 15.43 37.57
N TRP A 124 7.34 15.79 36.34
CA TRP A 124 7.42 14.86 35.20
C TRP A 124 8.60 13.89 35.34
N GLN A 125 9.73 14.35 35.89
CA GLN A 125 10.89 13.50 36.16
C GLN A 125 10.54 12.42 37.19
N ALA A 126 9.80 12.78 38.25
CA ALA A 126 9.35 11.84 39.28
C ALA A 126 8.41 10.77 38.70
N LEU A 127 7.39 11.17 37.92
CA LEU A 127 6.48 10.23 37.26
C LEU A 127 7.20 9.30 36.27
N ARG A 128 8.15 9.84 35.48
CA ARG A 128 8.94 9.04 34.54
C ARG A 128 9.77 7.96 35.25
N GLY A 129 10.30 8.25 36.44
CA GLY A 129 11.09 7.30 37.22
C GLY A 129 10.32 6.06 37.67
N GLN A 130 8.99 6.12 37.73
CA GLN A 130 8.13 5.00 38.13
C GLN A 130 7.80 4.05 36.97
N LEU A 131 8.15 4.42 35.73
CA LEU A 131 7.82 3.66 34.53
C LEU A 131 8.91 2.66 34.15
N GLY A 132 8.50 1.52 33.57
CA GLY A 132 9.40 0.61 32.88
C GLY A 132 10.07 1.24 31.65
N HIS A 133 11.17 0.63 31.19
CA HIS A 133 11.96 1.18 30.07
C HIS A 133 11.14 1.37 28.78
N PHE A 134 10.19 0.47 28.53
CA PHE A 134 9.32 0.55 27.35
C PHE A 134 8.36 1.74 27.43
N GLU A 135 7.67 1.91 28.57
CA GLU A 135 6.75 3.02 28.83
C GLU A 135 7.48 4.37 28.84
N GLN A 136 8.67 4.43 29.43
CA GLN A 136 9.51 5.63 29.40
C GLN A 136 9.82 6.07 27.97
N THR A 137 10.12 5.11 27.09
CA THR A 137 10.40 5.39 25.68
C THR A 137 9.13 5.86 24.96
N ALA A 138 8.00 5.20 25.21
CA ALA A 138 6.71 5.52 24.59
C ALA A 138 6.19 6.91 25.00
N LEU A 139 6.47 7.36 26.23
CA LEU A 139 6.04 8.64 26.78
C LEU A 139 7.13 9.73 26.73
N ALA A 140 8.32 9.44 26.22
CA ALA A 140 9.42 10.42 26.17
C ALA A 140 9.06 11.72 25.43
N ALA A 141 8.32 11.62 24.32
CA ALA A 141 7.86 12.79 23.58
C ALA A 141 6.80 13.58 24.35
N TRP A 142 5.93 12.89 25.09
CA TRP A 142 4.91 13.51 25.93
C TRP A 142 5.54 14.34 27.05
N PHE A 143 6.51 13.79 27.79
CA PHE A 143 7.18 14.53 28.86
C PHE A 143 7.88 15.80 28.37
N ARG A 144 8.50 15.74 27.18
CA ARG A 144 9.10 16.92 26.55
C ARG A 144 8.05 17.95 26.18
N PHE A 145 6.95 17.54 25.56
CA PHE A 145 5.82 18.41 25.24
C PHE A 145 5.28 19.09 26.49
N ALA A 146 4.92 18.32 27.52
CA ALA A 146 4.31 18.86 28.72
C ALA A 146 5.25 19.82 29.46
N THR A 147 6.55 19.54 29.49
CA THR A 147 7.55 20.45 30.06
C THR A 147 7.67 21.75 29.26
N LEU A 148 7.74 21.68 27.92
CA LEU A 148 7.94 22.86 27.07
C LEU A 148 6.69 23.74 26.97
N GLU A 149 5.50 23.15 27.04
CA GLU A 149 4.23 23.87 27.01
C GLU A 149 3.72 24.25 28.41
N GLY A 150 4.50 23.96 29.47
CA GLY A 150 4.15 24.32 30.85
C GLY A 150 2.91 23.61 31.40
N VAL A 151 2.62 22.39 30.94
CA VAL A 151 1.49 21.58 31.41
C VAL A 151 1.94 20.76 32.62
N ALA A 152 1.40 21.06 33.81
CA ALA A 152 1.63 20.24 35.00
C ALA A 152 0.83 18.93 34.93
N PRO A 153 1.22 17.86 35.66
CA PRO A 153 0.46 16.61 35.70
C PRO A 153 -1.00 16.79 36.17
N SER A 154 -1.26 17.76 37.04
CA SER A 154 -2.61 18.13 37.50
C SER A 154 -3.48 18.78 36.43
N ASP A 155 -2.86 19.42 35.43
CA ASP A 155 -3.55 20.21 34.40
C ASP A 155 -3.85 19.37 33.15
N VAL A 156 -3.49 18.09 33.16
CA VAL A 156 -3.78 17.18 32.05
C VAL A 156 -5.27 16.86 32.03
N VAL A 157 -5.94 17.27 30.96
CA VAL A 157 -7.33 16.92 30.66
C VAL A 157 -7.39 15.96 29.47
N ALA A 158 -8.55 15.33 29.25
CA ALA A 158 -8.72 14.34 28.19
C ALA A 158 -8.35 14.86 26.79
N SER A 159 -8.62 16.14 26.51
CA SER A 159 -8.32 16.83 25.24
C SER A 159 -6.88 17.35 25.10
N THR A 160 -6.04 17.25 26.15
CA THR A 160 -4.61 17.64 26.07
C THR A 160 -3.86 16.86 24.99
N ILE A 161 -4.35 15.67 24.62
CA ILE A 161 -3.80 14.88 23.52
C ILE A 161 -3.88 15.56 22.15
N ASP A 162 -4.89 16.41 21.92
CA ASP A 162 -5.03 17.14 20.66
C ASP A 162 -3.97 18.25 20.53
N LYS A 163 -3.62 18.88 21.67
CA LYS A 163 -2.49 19.83 21.75
C LYS A 163 -1.17 19.11 21.49
N PHE A 164 -1.00 17.92 22.05
CA PHE A 164 0.17 17.08 21.78
C PHE A 164 0.27 16.67 20.31
N GLU A 165 -0.83 16.28 19.66
CA GLU A 165 -0.85 15.95 18.22
C GLU A 165 -0.39 17.14 17.37
N CYS A 166 -0.93 18.34 17.63
CA CYS A 166 -0.52 19.57 16.94
C CYS A 166 0.95 19.88 17.19
N TRP A 167 1.42 19.74 18.43
CA TRP A 167 2.83 19.96 18.78
C TRP A 167 3.75 18.98 18.05
N VAL A 168 3.41 17.68 17.99
CA VAL A 168 4.20 16.69 17.24
C VAL A 168 4.27 17.06 15.76
N ARG A 169 3.14 17.45 15.15
CA ARG A 169 3.06 17.89 13.74
C ARG A 169 3.93 19.12 13.47
N ASP A 170 3.87 20.11 14.36
CA ASP A 170 4.41 21.45 14.09
C ASP A 170 5.85 21.64 14.61
N ARG A 171 6.26 20.86 15.61
CA ARG A 171 7.54 21.02 16.31
C ARG A 171 8.48 19.83 16.16
N THR A 172 8.07 18.73 15.52
CA THR A 172 8.90 17.54 15.38
C THR A 172 8.86 16.96 13.97
N LEU A 173 9.97 16.39 13.52
CA LEU A 173 10.02 15.63 12.26
C LEU A 173 9.44 14.21 12.49
N CYS A 174 8.11 14.09 12.42
CA CYS A 174 7.35 12.86 12.58
C CYS A 174 6.47 12.60 11.34
N ASP A 175 6.50 11.37 10.82
CA ASP A 175 5.75 10.92 9.64
C ASP A 175 4.23 10.89 9.86
N ASP A 176 3.78 10.37 11.00
CA ASP A 176 2.37 10.25 11.36
C ASP A 176 2.09 10.74 12.80
N PRO A 177 1.87 12.06 12.98
CA PRO A 177 1.55 12.65 14.27
C PRO A 177 0.31 12.04 14.94
N LYS A 178 -0.68 11.60 14.16
CA LYS A 178 -1.91 10.98 14.67
C LYS A 178 -1.62 9.63 15.29
N THR A 179 -0.82 8.80 14.62
CA THR A 179 -0.41 7.51 15.19
C THR A 179 0.51 7.71 16.39
N ALA A 180 1.38 8.71 16.39
CA ALA A 180 2.20 9.06 17.55
C ALA A 180 1.32 9.45 18.76
N ALA A 181 0.38 10.37 18.58
CA ALA A 181 -0.57 10.78 19.62
C ALA A 181 -1.37 9.60 20.17
N ARG A 182 -1.92 8.75 19.29
CA ARG A 182 -2.63 7.54 19.71
C ARG A 182 -1.76 6.59 20.54
N ARG A 183 -0.52 6.29 20.10
CA ARG A 183 0.40 5.42 20.84
C ARG A 183 0.74 6.00 22.21
N THR A 184 0.91 7.32 22.29
CA THR A 184 1.10 8.04 23.55
C THR A 184 -0.13 7.92 24.45
N ALA A 185 -1.34 8.12 23.92
CA ALA A 185 -2.59 7.94 24.68
C ALA A 185 -2.76 6.49 25.17
N ASP A 186 -2.39 5.49 24.36
CA ASP A 186 -2.44 4.08 24.77
C ASP A 186 -1.45 3.80 25.91
N ALA A 187 -0.21 4.29 25.80
CA ALA A 187 0.79 4.15 26.85
C ALA A 187 0.39 4.88 28.14
N TRP A 188 -0.12 6.11 28.04
CA TRP A 188 -0.64 6.89 29.15
C TRP A 188 -1.78 6.15 29.86
N ASN A 189 -2.78 5.69 29.11
CA ASN A 189 -3.95 5.02 29.69
C ASN A 189 -3.60 3.67 30.33
N ARG A 190 -2.49 3.01 29.93
CA ARG A 190 -1.94 1.86 30.67
C ARG A 190 -1.28 2.29 31.97
N ALA A 191 -0.54 3.40 31.98
CA ALA A 191 0.07 3.94 33.19
C ALA A 191 -0.99 4.33 34.23
N VAL A 192 -2.13 4.89 33.81
CA VAL A 192 -3.29 5.18 34.69
C VAL A 192 -3.70 3.96 35.52
N THR A 193 -3.69 2.77 34.91
CA THR A 193 -4.09 1.53 35.60
C THR A 193 -2.96 0.83 36.35
N ALA A 194 -1.70 1.05 35.96
CA ALA A 194 -0.57 0.25 36.42
C ALA A 194 0.36 0.98 37.41
N VAL A 195 0.32 2.31 37.48
CA VAL A 195 1.28 3.12 38.23
C VAL A 195 0.57 3.89 39.36
N PRO A 196 0.85 3.59 40.63
CA PRO A 196 0.31 4.34 41.77
C PRO A 196 0.71 5.83 41.72
N GLY A 197 -0.22 6.73 42.01
CA GLY A 197 0.05 8.18 41.97
C GLY A 197 0.11 8.79 40.57
N TRP A 198 -0.15 8.01 39.51
CA TRP A 198 -0.30 8.53 38.17
C TRP A 198 -1.58 9.38 38.06
N PRO A 199 -1.59 10.49 37.27
CA PRO A 199 -2.80 11.27 37.05
C PRO A 199 -3.96 10.40 36.54
N GLN A 200 -5.09 10.39 37.24
CA GLN A 200 -6.22 9.48 36.98
C GLN A 200 -7.10 9.93 35.80
N VAL A 201 -6.60 10.85 34.97
CA VAL A 201 -7.28 11.32 33.76
C VAL A 201 -6.95 10.39 32.60
N ARG A 202 -7.98 9.89 31.91
CA ARG A 202 -7.80 9.12 30.68
C ARG A 202 -7.74 10.06 29.48
N LEU A 203 -6.70 9.92 28.66
CA LEU A 203 -6.59 10.66 27.41
C LEU A 203 -7.54 10.09 26.36
N GLU A 204 -8.30 10.97 25.71
CA GLU A 204 -9.25 10.59 24.68
C GLU A 204 -8.57 9.92 23.50
N ARG A 205 -9.11 8.78 23.06
CA ARG A 205 -8.65 8.09 21.87
C ARG A 205 -9.57 8.47 20.73
N ARG A 206 -9.14 9.36 19.82
CA ARG A 206 -9.88 9.57 18.57
C ARG A 206 -9.98 8.22 17.85
N PRO A 207 -11.20 7.70 17.60
CA PRO A 207 -11.37 6.45 16.87
C PRO A 207 -10.73 6.58 15.49
N THR A 208 -9.94 5.59 15.07
CA THR A 208 -9.37 5.59 13.70
C THR A 208 -10.43 5.34 12.63
N ARG A 209 -11.63 4.90 13.03
CA ARG A 209 -12.77 4.58 12.17
C ARG A 209 -14.03 5.10 12.81
N ASP A 210 -14.92 5.66 12.01
CA ASP A 210 -16.32 5.86 12.39
C ASP A 210 -16.95 4.47 12.63
N GLN A 211 -17.03 4.10 13.91
CA GLN A 211 -17.51 2.81 14.39
C GLN A 211 -19.03 2.92 14.55
N TYR A 212 -19.74 2.37 13.57
CA TYR A 212 -21.21 2.32 13.54
C TYR A 212 -21.73 0.88 13.72
N THR A 213 -20.83 -0.10 13.70
CA THR A 213 -21.16 -1.51 13.92
C THR A 213 -21.29 -1.75 15.42
N LEU A 214 -22.43 -2.26 15.84
CA LEU A 214 -22.71 -2.64 17.22
C LEU A 214 -22.44 -4.13 17.40
N PRO A 215 -21.97 -4.57 18.59
CA PRO A 215 -21.89 -5.99 18.91
C PRO A 215 -23.29 -6.61 18.90
N LEU A 216 -23.40 -7.92 18.62
CA LEU A 216 -24.71 -8.61 18.63
C LEU A 216 -25.43 -8.51 19.98
N SER A 217 -24.69 -8.36 21.09
CA SER A 217 -25.24 -8.16 22.43
C SER A 217 -25.96 -6.81 22.63
N ALA A 218 -25.82 -5.86 21.70
CA ALA A 218 -26.56 -4.60 21.73
C ALA A 218 -27.95 -4.70 21.10
N PHE A 219 -28.27 -5.83 20.46
CA PHE A 219 -29.57 -6.13 19.86
C PHE A 219 -30.32 -7.15 20.72
N PRO A 220 -31.64 -7.31 20.54
CA PRO A 220 -32.41 -8.38 21.18
C PRO A 220 -31.75 -9.77 21.01
N PRO A 221 -31.77 -10.63 22.05
CA PRO A 221 -31.17 -11.97 21.98
C PRO A 221 -31.64 -12.80 20.79
N SER A 222 -32.90 -12.60 20.36
CA SER A 222 -33.49 -13.25 19.19
C SER A 222 -32.67 -13.05 17.91
N LEU A 223 -32.04 -11.87 17.72
CA LEU A 223 -31.21 -11.62 16.53
C LEU A 223 -29.93 -12.45 16.60
N GLY A 224 -29.34 -12.56 17.79
CA GLY A 224 -28.16 -13.38 18.02
C GLY A 224 -28.42 -14.86 17.75
N GLU A 225 -29.60 -15.36 18.14
CA GLU A 225 -30.03 -16.73 17.86
C GLU A 225 -30.30 -16.95 16.36
N ASP A 226 -30.93 -16.00 15.69
CA ASP A 226 -31.23 -16.07 14.26
C ASP A 226 -29.94 -16.05 13.41
N VAL A 227 -28.95 -15.23 13.79
CA VAL A 227 -27.60 -15.23 13.18
C VAL A 227 -26.89 -16.57 13.38
N LYS A 228 -27.01 -17.19 14.57
CA LYS A 228 -26.46 -18.53 14.82
C LYS A 228 -27.14 -19.60 13.96
N ALA A 229 -28.46 -19.52 13.82
CA ALA A 229 -29.21 -20.44 12.97
C ALA A 229 -28.82 -20.30 11.49
N TRP A 230 -28.67 -19.07 11.00
CA TRP A 230 -28.16 -18.78 9.65
C TRP A 230 -26.74 -19.31 9.45
N THR A 231 -25.89 -19.17 10.46
CA THR A 231 -24.51 -19.68 10.44
C THR A 231 -24.46 -21.20 10.33
N ARG A 232 -25.24 -21.92 11.16
CA ARG A 232 -25.34 -23.38 11.09
C ARG A 232 -25.81 -23.87 9.72
N ARG A 233 -26.81 -23.20 9.13
CA ARG A 233 -27.26 -23.51 7.76
C ARG A 233 -26.17 -23.27 6.72
N ALA A 234 -25.34 -22.25 6.88
CA ALA A 234 -24.23 -21.97 5.98
C ALA A 234 -23.06 -22.96 6.13
N GLU A 235 -22.90 -23.56 7.32
CA GLU A 235 -21.90 -24.60 7.62
C GLU A 235 -22.30 -25.97 7.06
N GLN A 236 -23.59 -26.26 6.99
CA GLN A 236 -24.12 -27.51 6.46
C GLN A 236 -24.22 -27.45 4.92
N ALA A 237 -23.87 -28.53 4.24
CA ALA A 237 -24.37 -28.76 2.89
C ALA A 237 -25.81 -29.25 3.07
N ASP A 238 -26.80 -28.56 2.50
CA ASP A 238 -28.21 -28.88 2.71
C ASP A 238 -28.52 -30.27 2.11
N GLU A 239 -28.75 -31.29 2.95
CA GLU A 239 -29.04 -32.67 2.49
C GLU A 239 -30.31 -32.74 1.63
N ASP A 240 -31.30 -31.89 1.93
CA ASP A 240 -32.53 -31.73 1.14
C ASP A 240 -32.28 -31.06 -0.23
N GLU A 241 -31.15 -30.34 -0.40
CA GLU A 241 -30.70 -29.88 -1.73
C GLU A 241 -29.88 -30.94 -2.48
N ILE A 242 -29.28 -31.90 -1.77
CA ILE A 242 -28.51 -33.01 -2.34
C ILE A 242 -29.46 -34.09 -2.89
N PHE A 243 -30.56 -34.37 -2.18
CA PHE A 243 -31.60 -35.33 -2.58
C PHE A 243 -33.00 -34.70 -2.53
N PRO A 244 -33.39 -33.85 -3.50
CA PRO A 244 -34.74 -33.30 -3.54
C PRO A 244 -35.75 -34.39 -3.92
N ASP A 245 -36.85 -34.52 -3.17
CA ASP A 245 -37.95 -35.46 -3.47
C ASP A 245 -38.67 -35.14 -4.80
N ASP A 246 -38.63 -33.88 -5.25
CA ASP A 246 -39.24 -33.43 -6.51
C ASP A 246 -38.19 -32.90 -7.51
N VAL A 247 -37.76 -33.79 -8.40
CA VAL A 247 -36.74 -33.51 -9.44
C VAL A 247 -37.31 -32.73 -10.65
N ALA A 248 -38.64 -32.68 -10.79
CA ALA A 248 -39.31 -32.19 -12.00
C ALA A 248 -39.32 -30.66 -12.14
N GLU A 249 -39.39 -29.88 -11.04
CA GLU A 249 -39.54 -28.42 -11.11
C GLU A 249 -38.23 -27.64 -11.31
N ARG A 250 -37.07 -28.21 -10.93
CA ARG A 250 -35.75 -27.53 -11.05
C ARG A 250 -35.18 -27.49 -12.47
N SER A 251 -35.82 -28.19 -13.43
CA SER A 251 -35.37 -28.27 -14.83
C SER A 251 -35.67 -27.01 -15.66
N ARG A 252 -36.41 -26.04 -15.13
CA ARG A 252 -36.71 -24.76 -15.80
C ARG A 252 -35.80 -23.63 -15.29
N GLY A 253 -34.52 -23.70 -15.65
CA GLY A 253 -33.65 -22.51 -15.78
C GLY A 253 -32.66 -22.17 -14.65
N GLY A 254 -32.55 -22.98 -13.59
CA GLY A 254 -31.52 -22.80 -12.55
C GLY A 254 -30.42 -23.85 -12.68
N SER A 255 -29.14 -23.47 -12.62
CA SER A 255 -28.06 -24.46 -12.51
C SER A 255 -28.26 -25.26 -11.22
N GLY A 256 -28.70 -26.51 -11.30
CA GLY A 256 -28.94 -27.43 -10.18
C GLY A 256 -27.66 -27.84 -9.45
N ARG A 257 -26.95 -26.87 -8.88
CA ARG A 257 -25.73 -27.09 -8.09
C ARG A 257 -26.09 -26.98 -6.61
N VAL A 258 -25.94 -28.09 -5.89
CA VAL A 258 -25.97 -28.17 -4.42
C VAL A 258 -25.15 -27.02 -3.81
N MET A 259 -25.74 -26.27 -2.87
CA MET A 259 -25.00 -25.25 -2.14
C MET A 259 -23.99 -25.94 -1.21
N ARG A 260 -22.72 -25.94 -1.61
CA ARG A 260 -21.64 -26.49 -0.77
C ARG A 260 -21.49 -25.70 0.52
N ALA A 261 -21.19 -26.39 1.61
CA ALA A 261 -20.80 -25.82 2.89
C ALA A 261 -19.82 -24.64 2.71
N ALA A 262 -20.15 -23.50 3.31
CA ALA A 262 -19.33 -22.31 3.22
C ALA A 262 -18.07 -22.47 4.09
N ARG A 263 -16.93 -21.98 3.59
CA ARG A 263 -15.68 -21.98 4.38
C ARG A 263 -15.85 -21.10 5.63
N PRO A 264 -15.26 -21.44 6.80
CA PRO A 264 -15.39 -20.68 8.05
C PRO A 264 -15.12 -19.18 7.90
N ARG A 265 -14.04 -18.80 7.21
CA ARG A 265 -13.72 -17.39 6.93
C ARG A 265 -14.80 -16.65 6.12
N THR A 266 -15.49 -17.37 5.23
CA THR A 266 -16.60 -16.79 4.46
C THR A 266 -17.75 -16.48 5.41
N ILE A 267 -18.08 -17.41 6.30
CA ILE A 267 -19.12 -17.25 7.33
C ILE A 267 -18.78 -16.06 8.24
N GLU A 268 -17.57 -15.99 8.79
CA GLU A 268 -17.11 -14.85 9.62
C GLU A 268 -17.29 -13.52 8.88
N THR A 269 -16.91 -13.46 7.60
CA THR A 269 -17.05 -12.26 6.77
C THR A 269 -18.52 -11.88 6.61
N ARG A 270 -19.40 -12.87 6.43
CA ARG A 270 -20.85 -12.67 6.26
C ARG A 270 -21.50 -12.22 7.55
N VAL A 271 -21.18 -12.84 8.68
CA VAL A 271 -21.64 -12.42 10.01
C VAL A 271 -21.23 -10.98 10.31
N PHE A 272 -19.98 -10.61 9.99
CA PHE A 272 -19.54 -9.23 10.13
C PHE A 272 -20.30 -8.27 9.20
N GLN A 273 -20.65 -8.69 7.98
CA GLN A 273 -21.50 -7.92 7.07
C GLN A 273 -22.94 -7.78 7.57
N ILE A 274 -23.49 -8.78 8.25
CA ILE A 274 -24.79 -8.71 8.93
C ILE A 274 -24.74 -7.65 10.03
N GLN A 275 -23.72 -7.67 10.89
CA GLN A 275 -23.54 -6.65 11.94
C GLN A 275 -23.39 -5.24 11.35
N GLN A 276 -22.67 -5.10 10.22
CA GLN A 276 -22.58 -3.84 9.50
C GLN A 276 -23.94 -3.39 8.94
N ALA A 277 -24.74 -4.31 8.41
CA ALA A 277 -26.08 -4.00 7.92
C ALA A 277 -27.00 -3.52 9.07
N ALA A 278 -27.02 -4.24 10.18
CA ALA A 278 -27.79 -3.87 11.36
C ALA A 278 -27.36 -2.50 11.94
N GLY A 279 -26.05 -2.27 12.08
CA GLY A 279 -25.51 -0.97 12.51
C GLY A 279 -25.86 0.18 11.56
N ALA A 280 -25.82 -0.05 10.24
CA ALA A 280 -26.24 0.94 9.25
C ALA A 280 -27.73 1.28 9.36
N LEU A 281 -28.57 0.27 9.63
CA LEU A 281 -30.00 0.47 9.82
C LEU A 281 -30.30 1.30 11.08
N VAL A 282 -29.57 1.04 12.17
CA VAL A 282 -29.65 1.85 13.40
C VAL A 282 -29.28 3.31 13.14
N ARG A 283 -28.19 3.53 12.40
CA ARG A 283 -27.78 4.89 12.02
C ARG A 283 -28.75 5.58 11.06
N SER A 284 -29.60 4.81 10.39
CA SER A 284 -30.66 5.34 9.53
C SER A 284 -31.97 5.64 10.28
N GLY A 285 -32.01 5.43 11.61
CA GLY A 285 -33.12 5.85 12.48
C GLY A 285 -33.92 4.73 13.14
N VAL A 286 -33.61 3.45 12.88
CA VAL A 286 -34.30 2.31 13.50
C VAL A 286 -33.71 1.99 14.87
N ALA A 287 -34.52 1.81 15.90
CA ALA A 287 -33.99 1.49 17.23
C ALA A 287 -33.36 0.07 17.24
N PRO A 288 -32.22 -0.15 17.94
CA PRO A 288 -31.62 -1.49 18.04
C PRO A 288 -32.59 -2.57 18.55
N SER A 289 -33.53 -2.20 19.42
CA SER A 289 -34.57 -3.08 19.97
C SER A 289 -35.61 -3.55 18.96
N GLU A 290 -35.73 -2.87 17.81
CA GLU A 290 -36.67 -3.23 16.73
C GLU A 290 -36.09 -4.27 15.77
N ILE A 291 -34.76 -4.42 15.74
CA ILE A 291 -34.06 -5.38 14.87
C ILE A 291 -33.97 -6.71 15.62
N ARG A 292 -35.01 -7.54 15.52
CA ARG A 292 -35.15 -8.79 16.29
C ARG A 292 -34.67 -10.02 15.54
N THR A 293 -34.66 -9.98 14.22
CA THR A 293 -34.33 -11.10 13.33
C THR A 293 -33.60 -10.60 12.08
N LEU A 294 -33.02 -11.50 11.30
CA LEU A 294 -32.41 -11.19 10.00
C LEU A 294 -33.46 -10.69 9.00
N ALA A 295 -34.71 -11.11 9.12
CA ALA A 295 -35.80 -10.64 8.27
C ALA A 295 -36.02 -9.12 8.42
N ASP A 296 -35.78 -8.57 9.61
CA ASP A 296 -35.89 -7.12 9.87
C ASP A 296 -34.81 -6.31 9.14
N LEU A 297 -33.79 -6.93 8.54
CA LEU A 297 -32.81 -6.22 7.70
C LEU A 297 -33.29 -6.04 6.26
N VAL A 298 -34.25 -6.84 5.83
CA VAL A 298 -34.79 -6.87 4.45
C VAL A 298 -36.25 -6.44 4.38
N THR A 299 -36.93 -6.39 5.53
CA THR A 299 -38.33 -6.01 5.70
C THR A 299 -38.47 -4.93 6.78
N PRO A 300 -39.31 -3.90 6.57
CA PRO A 300 -39.98 -3.55 5.32
C PRO A 300 -38.98 -3.17 4.20
N LYS A 301 -39.49 -3.08 2.96
CA LYS A 301 -38.67 -2.93 1.72
C LYS A 301 -37.74 -1.70 1.73
N GLU A 302 -37.99 -0.74 2.61
CA GLU A 302 -37.20 0.46 2.84
C GLU A 302 -35.89 0.17 3.58
N HIS A 303 -35.83 -0.84 4.45
CA HIS A 303 -34.66 -1.19 5.25
C HIS A 303 -33.40 -1.49 4.40
N PRO A 304 -33.44 -2.41 3.41
CA PRO A 304 -32.28 -2.68 2.58
C PRO A 304 -31.83 -1.45 1.77
N LYS A 305 -32.77 -0.57 1.38
CA LYS A 305 -32.44 0.69 0.71
C LYS A 305 -31.71 1.66 1.67
N ALA A 306 -32.20 1.83 2.89
CA ALA A 306 -31.59 2.69 3.90
C ALA A 306 -30.17 2.23 4.25
N ILE A 307 -29.98 0.92 4.47
CA ILE A 307 -28.67 0.31 4.73
C ILE A 307 -27.68 0.62 3.61
N LEU A 308 -28.07 0.38 2.36
CA LEU A 308 -27.19 0.60 1.21
C LEU A 308 -26.95 2.09 0.94
N ALA A 309 -27.92 2.97 1.21
CA ALA A 309 -27.75 4.41 1.13
C ALA A 309 -26.73 4.92 2.15
N PHE A 310 -26.85 4.53 3.42
CA PHE A 310 -25.87 4.83 4.46
C PHE A 310 -24.46 4.36 4.08
N MET A 311 -24.35 3.15 3.52
CA MET A 311 -23.05 2.61 3.08
C MET A 311 -22.42 3.41 1.95
N ARG A 312 -23.21 4.01 1.04
CA ARG A 312 -22.73 4.90 -0.01
C ARG A 312 -22.31 6.26 0.55
N GLU A 313 -23.13 6.87 1.39
CA GLU A 313 -22.87 8.17 1.99
C GLU A 313 -21.57 8.13 2.81
N ARG A 314 -21.43 7.12 3.67
CA ARG A 314 -20.20 6.87 4.43
C ARG A 314 -18.98 6.62 3.53
N GLY A 315 -19.20 6.00 2.37
CA GLY A 315 -18.20 5.81 1.33
C GLY A 315 -17.89 7.07 0.51
N ARG A 316 -18.45 8.24 0.84
CA ARG A 316 -18.41 9.48 0.04
C ARG A 316 -18.90 9.25 -1.38
N GLU A 317 -20.05 8.58 -1.49
CA GLU A 317 -20.74 8.22 -2.74
C GLU A 317 -19.96 7.23 -3.64
N ARG A 318 -18.82 6.71 -3.20
CA ARG A 318 -18.01 5.76 -3.96
C ARG A 318 -18.54 4.33 -3.82
N ARG A 319 -18.60 3.63 -4.95
CA ARG A 319 -18.81 2.19 -4.99
C ARG A 319 -17.67 1.46 -4.27
N SER A 320 -17.99 0.46 -3.46
CA SER A 320 -16.99 -0.24 -2.65
C SER A 320 -17.29 -1.72 -2.48
N SER A 321 -16.24 -2.55 -2.41
CA SER A 321 -16.39 -4.00 -2.24
C SER A 321 -17.12 -4.34 -0.93
N ASN A 322 -16.96 -3.52 0.11
CA ASN A 322 -17.67 -3.70 1.37
C ASN A 322 -19.17 -3.46 1.22
N ALA A 323 -19.57 -2.36 0.58
CA ALA A 323 -20.99 -2.07 0.32
C ALA A 323 -21.63 -3.14 -0.57
N GLY A 324 -20.93 -3.59 -1.63
CA GLY A 324 -21.39 -4.71 -2.45
C GLY A 324 -21.49 -6.02 -1.69
N GLY A 325 -20.56 -6.28 -0.76
CA GLY A 325 -20.58 -7.45 0.11
C GLY A 325 -21.77 -7.47 1.08
N VAL A 326 -22.08 -6.31 1.70
CA VAL A 326 -23.28 -6.12 2.53
C VAL A 326 -24.55 -6.30 1.69
N GLY A 327 -24.61 -5.72 0.49
CA GLY A 327 -25.73 -5.91 -0.43
C GLY A 327 -25.95 -7.37 -0.83
N GLU A 328 -24.88 -8.13 -1.05
CA GLU A 328 -24.96 -9.57 -1.32
C GLU A 328 -25.49 -10.36 -0.12
N VAL A 329 -25.11 -9.99 1.11
CA VAL A 329 -25.68 -10.60 2.34
C VAL A 329 -27.17 -10.31 2.44
N LEU A 330 -27.60 -9.07 2.22
CA LEU A 330 -29.02 -8.71 2.23
C LEU A 330 -29.80 -9.52 1.18
N ARG A 331 -29.25 -9.68 -0.02
CA ARG A 331 -29.86 -10.52 -1.07
C ARG A 331 -29.96 -12.00 -0.64
N GLN A 332 -28.94 -12.53 0.03
CA GLN A 332 -28.94 -13.90 0.54
C GLN A 332 -29.98 -14.10 1.65
N ILE A 333 -30.08 -13.15 2.58
CA ILE A 333 -31.10 -13.15 3.63
C ILE A 333 -32.49 -13.09 2.99
N ALA A 334 -32.73 -12.15 2.08
CA ALA A 334 -34.02 -12.01 1.40
C ALA A 334 -34.44 -13.28 0.67
N LYS A 335 -33.51 -13.93 -0.07
CA LYS A 335 -33.82 -15.12 -0.87
C LYS A 335 -33.94 -16.39 -0.06
N PHE A 336 -32.97 -16.67 0.81
CA PHE A 336 -32.80 -18.00 1.41
C PHE A 336 -33.27 -18.08 2.86
N TRP A 337 -33.33 -16.95 3.57
CA TRP A 337 -33.72 -16.89 4.98
C TRP A 337 -35.15 -16.38 5.14
N ALA A 338 -35.41 -15.14 4.72
CA ALA A 338 -36.72 -14.51 4.79
C ALA A 338 -37.69 -14.95 3.67
N ARG A 339 -37.18 -15.65 2.63
CA ARG A 339 -37.94 -16.19 1.49
C ARG A 339 -38.91 -15.17 0.88
N LEU A 340 -38.43 -13.95 0.66
CA LEU A 340 -39.20 -12.87 0.04
C LEU A 340 -39.55 -13.18 -1.43
N PRO A 341 -40.60 -12.56 -2.00
CA PRO A 341 -40.92 -12.67 -3.41
C PRO A 341 -39.72 -12.35 -4.33
N GLU A 342 -39.63 -13.03 -5.47
CA GLU A 342 -38.47 -12.90 -6.37
C GLU A 342 -38.30 -11.45 -6.89
N ASP A 343 -39.37 -10.67 -7.00
CA ASP A 343 -39.31 -9.23 -7.33
C ASP A 343 -38.55 -8.40 -6.27
N ASP A 344 -38.75 -8.70 -5.00
CA ASP A 344 -38.08 -8.01 -3.91
C ASP A 344 -36.59 -8.42 -3.84
N VAL A 345 -36.30 -9.70 -4.05
CA VAL A 345 -34.93 -10.21 -4.17
C VAL A 345 -34.20 -9.56 -5.35
N ARG A 346 -34.84 -9.45 -6.52
CA ARG A 346 -34.29 -8.76 -7.70
C ARG A 346 -34.02 -7.29 -7.42
N ARG A 347 -34.91 -6.61 -6.69
CA ARG A 347 -34.74 -5.20 -6.32
C ARG A 347 -33.53 -4.99 -5.40
N ILE A 348 -33.37 -5.84 -4.39
CA ILE A 348 -32.19 -5.81 -3.50
C ILE A 348 -30.92 -6.11 -4.29
N ALA A 349 -30.94 -7.09 -5.19
CA ALA A 349 -29.81 -7.41 -6.06
C ALA A 349 -29.42 -6.22 -6.96
N PHE A 350 -30.40 -5.50 -7.50
CA PHE A 350 -30.17 -4.29 -8.29
C PHE A 350 -29.51 -3.19 -7.47
N TRP A 351 -29.98 -2.92 -6.24
CA TRP A 351 -29.33 -1.95 -5.36
C TRP A 351 -27.91 -2.37 -4.96
N ALA A 352 -27.72 -3.66 -4.63
CA ALA A 352 -26.42 -4.22 -4.31
C ALA A 352 -25.40 -4.03 -5.45
N ALA A 353 -25.83 -4.25 -6.71
CA ALA A 353 -25.00 -4.04 -7.88
C ALA A 353 -24.61 -2.57 -8.09
N ASN A 354 -25.48 -1.62 -7.74
CA ASN A 354 -25.22 -0.19 -7.87
C ASN A 354 -24.25 0.37 -6.82
N VAL A 355 -24.10 -0.30 -5.68
CA VAL A 355 -23.13 0.07 -4.63
C VAL A 355 -21.83 -0.72 -4.72
N ALA A 356 -21.86 -1.88 -5.37
CA ALA A 356 -20.68 -2.70 -5.63
C ALA A 356 -19.76 -2.00 -6.66
N PRO A 357 -18.44 -2.19 -6.56
CA PRO A 357 -17.54 -1.71 -7.59
C PRO A 357 -17.83 -2.47 -8.87
N GLU A 358 -17.62 -1.81 -10.01
CA GLU A 358 -17.67 -2.49 -11.29
C GLU A 358 -16.66 -3.64 -11.28
N ARG A 359 -17.06 -4.82 -11.79
CA ARG A 359 -16.18 -5.99 -11.83
C ARG A 359 -14.96 -5.62 -12.65
N SER A 360 -13.81 -5.40 -12.01
CA SER A 360 -12.63 -4.95 -12.73
C SER A 360 -12.20 -6.05 -13.70
N ARG A 361 -12.23 -5.72 -14.99
CA ARG A 361 -11.69 -6.57 -16.05
C ARG A 361 -10.17 -6.45 -16.14
N SER A 362 -9.57 -5.50 -15.42
CA SER A 362 -8.13 -5.23 -15.41
C SER A 362 -7.62 -4.92 -13.99
N MET A 363 -6.31 -4.82 -13.84
CA MET A 363 -5.67 -4.31 -12.62
C MET A 363 -6.13 -2.88 -12.28
N THR A 364 -6.37 -2.60 -11.00
CA THR A 364 -6.71 -1.26 -10.50
C THR A 364 -5.58 -0.25 -10.80
N LEU A 365 -5.91 1.03 -10.99
CA LEU A 365 -4.91 2.10 -11.22
C LEU A 365 -3.80 2.11 -10.16
N SER A 366 -4.18 2.01 -8.88
CA SER A 366 -3.20 2.01 -7.77
C SER A 366 -2.23 0.82 -7.83
N ASN A 367 -2.70 -0.38 -8.19
CA ASN A 367 -1.79 -1.53 -8.39
C ASN A 367 -0.92 -1.34 -9.64
N ARG A 368 -1.43 -0.71 -10.70
CA ARG A 368 -0.66 -0.41 -11.91
C ARG A 368 0.48 0.56 -11.64
N GLU A 369 0.22 1.63 -10.90
CA GLU A 369 1.25 2.61 -10.49
C GLU A 369 2.33 1.97 -9.61
N ARG A 370 1.94 1.16 -8.63
CA ARG A 370 2.89 0.44 -7.78
C ARG A 370 3.72 -0.58 -8.57
N LEU A 371 3.10 -1.30 -9.51
CA LEU A 371 3.84 -2.21 -10.39
C LEU A 371 4.83 -1.43 -11.24
N ARG A 372 4.41 -0.31 -11.84
CA ARG A 372 5.29 0.57 -12.63
C ARG A 372 6.51 1.02 -11.83
N ALA A 373 6.31 1.49 -10.61
CA ALA A 373 7.41 1.88 -9.73
C ALA A 373 8.34 0.71 -9.38
N LEU A 374 7.81 -0.51 -9.27
CA LEU A 374 8.58 -1.71 -8.95
C LEU A 374 9.44 -2.20 -10.13
N ILE A 375 8.95 -2.07 -11.37
CA ILE A 375 9.63 -2.58 -12.57
C ILE A 375 10.69 -1.61 -13.12
N GLU A 376 10.85 -0.43 -12.51
CA GLU A 376 11.97 0.45 -12.80
C GLU A 376 13.31 -0.27 -12.54
N PRO A 377 14.38 -0.03 -13.32
CA PRO A 377 15.60 -0.84 -13.27
C PRO A 377 16.21 -1.01 -11.88
N ARG A 378 16.25 0.07 -11.09
CA ARG A 378 16.85 0.06 -9.75
C ARG A 378 15.98 -0.67 -8.71
N PRO A 379 14.67 -0.36 -8.55
CA PRO A 379 13.77 -1.16 -7.71
C PRO A 379 13.71 -2.64 -8.09
N LEU A 380 13.66 -2.97 -9.39
CA LEU A 380 13.65 -4.34 -9.89
C LEU A 380 14.89 -5.12 -9.44
N ALA A 381 16.08 -4.58 -9.72
CA ALA A 381 17.34 -5.21 -9.33
C ALA A 381 17.42 -5.39 -7.80
N LYS A 382 17.01 -4.36 -7.03
CA LYS A 382 16.98 -4.45 -5.57
C LYS A 382 16.03 -5.52 -5.06
N LEU A 383 14.82 -5.66 -5.63
CA LEU A 383 13.86 -6.69 -5.22
C LEU A 383 14.43 -8.09 -5.45
N LEU A 384 14.97 -8.35 -6.64
CA LEU A 384 15.50 -9.67 -7.01
C LEU A 384 16.69 -10.09 -6.14
N HIS A 385 17.51 -9.14 -5.68
CA HIS A 385 18.66 -9.42 -4.80
C HIS A 385 18.36 -9.23 -3.30
N LEU A 386 17.14 -8.83 -2.94
CA LEU A 386 16.78 -8.53 -1.55
C LEU A 386 16.92 -9.76 -0.63
N PRO A 387 16.46 -10.97 -1.00
CA PRO A 387 16.62 -12.14 -0.13
C PRO A 387 18.06 -12.43 0.25
N GLY A 388 18.97 -12.45 -0.74
CA GLY A 388 20.40 -12.67 -0.49
C GLY A 388 21.04 -11.56 0.37
N ARG A 389 20.61 -10.30 0.19
CA ARG A 389 21.05 -9.19 1.04
C ARG A 389 20.61 -9.38 2.49
N LEU A 390 19.34 -9.71 2.72
CA LEU A 390 18.79 -9.93 4.07
C LEU A 390 19.42 -11.14 4.75
N GLU A 391 19.68 -12.21 4.00
CA GLU A 391 20.43 -13.35 4.50
C GLU A 391 21.85 -12.95 4.92
N LYS A 392 22.57 -12.18 4.09
CA LYS A 392 23.91 -11.69 4.44
C LYS A 392 23.89 -10.88 5.74
N MET A 393 22.90 -10.00 5.90
CA MET A 393 22.70 -9.23 7.14
C MET A 393 22.44 -10.14 8.35
N ALA A 394 21.63 -11.20 8.19
CA ALA A 394 21.37 -12.18 9.24
C ALA A 394 22.60 -13.00 9.65
N ARG A 395 23.67 -12.97 8.86
CA ARG A 395 24.94 -13.66 9.13
C ARG A 395 26.00 -12.75 9.74
N GLU A 396 25.75 -11.45 9.86
CA GLU A 396 26.68 -10.50 10.47
C GLU A 396 26.85 -10.82 11.97
N ALA A 397 28.10 -11.00 12.40
CA ALA A 397 28.43 -11.48 13.75
C ALA A 397 27.92 -10.58 14.88
N ASN A 398 27.75 -9.27 14.61
CA ASN A 398 27.39 -8.28 15.62
C ASN A 398 25.87 -8.08 15.75
N LEU A 399 25.05 -8.80 14.98
CA LEU A 399 23.61 -8.64 15.02
C LEU A 399 23.01 -9.51 16.15
N PRO A 400 22.21 -8.95 17.07
CA PRO A 400 21.56 -9.75 18.12
C PRO A 400 20.79 -10.92 17.53
N VAL A 401 20.87 -12.10 18.17
CA VAL A 401 20.34 -13.38 17.67
C VAL A 401 18.89 -13.26 17.17
N ARG A 402 18.02 -12.60 17.96
CA ARG A 402 16.62 -12.36 17.58
C ARG A 402 16.47 -11.49 16.32
N ARG A 403 17.30 -10.44 16.16
CA ARG A 403 17.27 -9.58 14.97
C ARG A 403 17.79 -10.30 13.73
N ALA A 404 18.81 -11.15 13.89
CA ALA A 404 19.30 -12.01 12.82
C ALA A 404 18.21 -12.99 12.34
N ALA A 405 17.46 -13.59 13.27
CA ALA A 405 16.34 -14.45 12.92
C ALA A 405 15.22 -13.70 12.19
N ILE A 406 14.86 -12.47 12.62
CA ILE A 406 13.87 -11.64 11.91
C ILE A 406 14.34 -11.28 10.50
N ALA A 407 15.63 -10.95 10.32
CA ALA A 407 16.20 -10.66 9.01
C ALA A 407 16.11 -11.88 8.08
N MET A 408 16.44 -13.08 8.58
CA MET A 408 16.32 -14.32 7.82
C MET A 408 14.85 -14.66 7.50
N GLN A 409 13.94 -14.43 8.43
CA GLN A 409 12.51 -14.63 8.19
C GLN A 409 12.00 -13.72 7.06
N ARG A 410 12.41 -12.45 7.06
CA ARG A 410 12.12 -11.50 5.97
C ARG A 410 12.73 -11.95 4.64
N ALA A 411 13.97 -12.45 4.65
CA ALA A 411 14.63 -13.01 3.47
C ALA A 411 13.80 -14.15 2.86
N MET A 412 13.47 -15.15 3.68
CA MET A 412 12.69 -16.32 3.26
C MET A 412 11.29 -15.93 2.77
N LEU A 413 10.66 -14.93 3.41
CA LEU A 413 9.34 -14.46 3.03
C LEU A 413 9.36 -13.78 1.65
N VAL A 414 10.34 -12.92 1.38
CA VAL A 414 10.50 -12.25 0.08
C VAL A 414 10.89 -13.26 -1.01
N GLU A 415 11.83 -14.17 -0.71
CA GLU A 415 12.24 -15.25 -1.62
C GLU A 415 11.04 -16.11 -2.03
N THR A 416 10.28 -16.61 -1.05
CA THR A 416 9.10 -17.44 -1.31
C THR A 416 8.07 -16.68 -2.13
N ALA A 417 7.79 -15.42 -1.81
CA ALA A 417 6.82 -14.62 -2.58
C ALA A 417 7.28 -14.26 -4.00
N THR A 418 8.60 -14.28 -4.25
CA THR A 418 9.20 -13.98 -5.57
C THR A 418 9.22 -15.23 -6.45
N ILE A 419 9.64 -16.37 -5.90
CA ILE A 419 9.73 -17.65 -6.61
C ILE A 419 8.35 -18.32 -6.72
N CYS A 420 7.59 -18.33 -5.62
CA CYS A 420 6.28 -18.95 -5.52
C CYS A 420 5.23 -17.86 -5.23
N PRO A 421 4.60 -17.23 -6.23
CA PRO A 421 3.67 -16.11 -6.04
C PRO A 421 2.34 -16.57 -5.42
N PHE A 422 2.38 -17.16 -4.23
CA PHE A 422 1.25 -17.71 -3.51
C PHE A 422 0.33 -16.61 -2.96
N ARG A 423 -0.91 -16.99 -2.68
CA ARG A 423 -1.80 -16.13 -1.92
C ARG A 423 -1.25 -15.98 -0.50
N ILE A 424 -1.38 -14.80 0.08
CA ILE A 424 -0.86 -14.51 1.42
C ILE A 424 -1.40 -15.47 2.50
N SER A 425 -2.64 -15.96 2.35
CA SER A 425 -3.22 -16.98 3.23
C SER A 425 -2.46 -18.29 3.18
N ASN A 426 -2.01 -18.70 1.99
CA ASN A 426 -1.28 -19.94 1.77
C ASN A 426 0.14 -19.82 2.32
N LEU A 427 0.77 -18.64 2.19
CA LEU A 427 2.07 -18.38 2.83
C LEU A 427 1.95 -18.45 4.36
N ALA A 428 0.92 -17.83 4.94
CA ALA A 428 0.71 -17.85 6.39
C ALA A 428 0.43 -19.27 6.92
N GLY A 429 -0.29 -20.09 6.16
CA GLY A 429 -0.61 -21.47 6.51
C GLY A 429 0.47 -22.50 6.19
N LEU A 430 1.62 -22.09 5.62
CA LEU A 430 2.64 -23.05 5.18
C LEU A 430 3.27 -23.77 6.40
N ARG A 431 3.36 -25.11 6.31
CA ARG A 431 3.77 -25.99 7.41
C ARG A 431 4.87 -26.96 7.00
N LEU A 432 5.76 -27.26 7.93
CA LEU A 432 6.92 -28.14 7.73
C LEU A 432 6.54 -29.61 7.56
N ASP A 433 5.51 -30.05 8.27
CA ASP A 433 5.07 -31.45 8.38
C ASP A 433 4.08 -31.87 7.27
N GLN A 434 3.33 -30.90 6.73
CA GLN A 434 2.28 -31.17 5.74
C GLN A 434 2.69 -30.73 4.32
N HIS A 435 3.24 -29.52 4.21
CA HIS A 435 3.36 -28.84 2.92
C HIS A 435 4.75 -28.95 2.29
N LEU A 436 5.79 -29.21 3.07
CA LEU A 436 7.15 -29.33 2.53
C LEU A 436 7.49 -30.80 2.28
N ARG A 437 7.90 -31.13 1.06
CA ARG A 437 8.25 -32.49 0.65
C ARG A 437 9.69 -32.59 0.16
N ARG A 438 10.25 -33.78 0.32
CA ARG A 438 11.56 -34.18 -0.17
C ARG A 438 11.37 -35.24 -1.24
N SER A 439 12.02 -35.06 -2.39
CA SER A 439 12.04 -36.07 -3.45
C SER A 439 12.91 -37.26 -3.06
N ASP A 440 14.00 -36.99 -2.33
CA ASP A 440 14.87 -37.98 -1.74
C ASP A 440 14.75 -37.89 -0.21
N PRO A 441 14.21 -38.92 0.48
CA PRO A 441 14.09 -38.93 1.94
C PRO A 441 15.42 -38.78 2.69
N SER A 442 16.55 -39.16 2.07
CA SER A 442 17.88 -39.04 2.65
C SER A 442 18.44 -37.61 2.56
N SER A 443 17.91 -36.80 1.64
CA SER A 443 18.30 -35.40 1.51
C SER A 443 17.74 -34.57 2.65
N ARG A 444 18.58 -33.71 3.22
CA ARG A 444 18.13 -32.73 4.21
C ARG A 444 17.20 -31.67 3.60
N LEU A 445 17.36 -31.37 2.31
CA LEU A 445 16.70 -30.26 1.63
C LEU A 445 15.26 -30.61 1.20
N TYR A 446 14.34 -29.70 1.51
CA TYR A 446 13.00 -29.74 0.91
C TYR A 446 13.07 -29.33 -0.55
N THR A 447 12.47 -30.13 -1.43
CA THR A 447 12.52 -29.95 -2.89
C THR A 447 11.19 -29.50 -3.48
N HIS A 448 10.07 -29.68 -2.75
CA HIS A 448 8.75 -29.32 -3.23
C HIS A 448 7.90 -28.67 -2.15
N ILE A 449 7.05 -27.72 -2.56
CA ILE A 449 5.90 -27.27 -1.79
C ILE A 449 4.65 -27.92 -2.37
N VAL A 450 3.89 -28.60 -1.52
CA VAL A 450 2.63 -29.26 -1.85
C VAL A 450 1.51 -28.65 -1.02
N MET A 451 0.38 -28.32 -1.63
CA MET A 451 -0.85 -27.94 -0.92
C MET A 451 -2.03 -28.65 -1.55
N ASP A 452 -2.89 -29.22 -0.72
CA ASP A 452 -4.02 -30.03 -1.18
C ASP A 452 -5.21 -29.19 -1.65
N HIS A 453 -6.13 -29.85 -2.33
CA HIS A 453 -7.29 -29.26 -3.02
C HIS A 453 -8.27 -28.53 -2.08
N ASP A 454 -8.35 -28.91 -0.82
CA ASP A 454 -9.19 -28.32 0.22
C ASP A 454 -8.56 -27.03 0.79
N GLU A 455 -7.24 -26.95 0.81
CA GLU A 455 -6.46 -25.82 1.34
C GLU A 455 -6.39 -24.64 0.36
N VAL A 456 -6.58 -24.90 -0.94
CA VAL A 456 -6.48 -23.88 -1.99
C VAL A 456 -7.85 -23.31 -2.38
N LYS A 457 -7.95 -21.99 -2.58
CA LYS A 457 -9.20 -21.30 -2.97
C LYS A 457 -9.85 -21.86 -4.25
N ASN A 458 -9.04 -22.48 -5.12
CA ASN A 458 -9.48 -22.94 -6.43
C ASN A 458 -9.61 -24.47 -6.54
N SER A 459 -9.25 -25.25 -5.50
CA SER A 459 -9.29 -26.72 -5.53
C SER A 459 -8.44 -27.41 -6.60
N GLU A 460 -7.44 -26.71 -7.15
CA GLU A 460 -6.35 -27.31 -7.89
C GLU A 460 -5.13 -27.44 -6.96
N PRO A 461 -4.60 -28.66 -6.72
CA PRO A 461 -3.46 -28.87 -5.84
C PRO A 461 -2.24 -28.10 -6.35
N TYR A 462 -1.50 -27.50 -5.43
CA TYR A 462 -0.20 -26.89 -5.78
C TYR A 462 0.88 -27.96 -5.65
N LEU A 463 1.62 -28.20 -6.72
CA LEU A 463 2.91 -28.89 -6.68
C LEU A 463 3.95 -27.93 -7.24
N TRP A 464 4.80 -27.37 -6.37
CA TRP A 464 5.79 -26.38 -6.76
C TRP A 464 7.21 -26.90 -6.50
N PRO A 465 8.03 -27.12 -7.54
CA PRO A 465 9.44 -27.47 -7.35
C PRO A 465 10.21 -26.25 -6.82
N ILE A 466 10.97 -26.46 -5.74
CA ILE A 466 11.77 -25.43 -5.09
C ILE A 466 13.16 -25.40 -5.76
N PRO A 467 13.60 -24.25 -6.31
CA PRO A 467 14.98 -24.10 -6.81
C PRO A 467 16.01 -24.40 -5.71
N ARG A 468 17.16 -24.96 -6.10
CA ARG A 468 18.21 -25.37 -5.14
C ARG A 468 18.66 -24.24 -4.21
N GLU A 469 18.79 -23.02 -4.74
CA GLU A 469 19.20 -21.84 -3.94
C GLU A 469 18.17 -21.52 -2.86
N THR A 470 16.88 -21.50 -3.23
CA THR A 470 15.77 -21.31 -2.30
C THR A 470 15.70 -22.44 -1.26
N ALA A 471 15.93 -23.70 -1.67
CA ALA A 471 15.93 -24.85 -0.75
C ALA A 471 17.07 -24.76 0.29
N LEU A 472 18.24 -24.28 -0.11
CA LEU A 472 19.37 -24.04 0.80
C LEU A 472 19.08 -22.90 1.78
N MET A 473 18.43 -21.82 1.32
CA MET A 473 17.99 -20.72 2.20
C MET A 473 16.93 -21.19 3.19
N LEU A 474 15.96 -21.98 2.71
CA LEU A 474 14.89 -22.57 3.52
C LEU A 474 15.44 -23.49 4.61
N ASP A 475 16.41 -24.34 4.28
CA ASP A 475 17.10 -25.18 5.25
C ASP A 475 17.77 -24.36 6.36
N ARG A 476 18.55 -23.33 5.98
CA ARG A 476 19.18 -22.43 6.96
C ARG A 476 18.15 -21.73 7.83
N TRP A 477 17.06 -21.23 7.24
CA TRP A 477 15.96 -20.62 7.98
C TRP A 477 15.41 -21.60 9.01
N ILE A 478 15.00 -22.80 8.59
CA ILE A 478 14.35 -23.80 9.44
C ILE A 478 15.28 -24.27 10.57
N THR A 479 16.54 -24.57 10.29
CA THR A 479 17.41 -25.21 11.28
C THR A 479 18.14 -24.26 12.21
N ARG A 480 18.42 -23.02 11.76
CA ARG A 480 19.28 -22.09 12.51
C ARG A 480 18.54 -20.91 13.11
N TYR A 481 17.62 -20.32 12.36
CA TYR A 481 17.04 -19.02 12.72
C TYR A 481 15.61 -19.13 13.24
N ARG A 482 14.80 -20.00 12.63
CA ARG A 482 13.42 -20.27 13.03
C ARG A 482 13.30 -20.70 14.50
N PRO A 483 14.18 -21.57 15.06
CA PRO A 483 14.08 -21.98 16.46
C PRO A 483 14.21 -20.85 17.48
N THR A 484 14.81 -19.71 17.09
CA THR A 484 14.89 -18.51 17.93
C THR A 484 13.53 -17.81 18.09
N LEU A 485 12.65 -17.93 17.10
CA LEU A 485 11.35 -17.25 17.08
C LEU A 485 10.18 -18.20 17.34
N ALA A 486 10.33 -19.49 17.04
CA ALA A 486 9.27 -20.47 17.16
C ALA A 486 9.21 -21.05 18.57
N ALA A 487 8.00 -21.20 19.11
CA ALA A 487 7.77 -22.04 20.28
C ALA A 487 8.09 -23.52 19.97
N PRO A 488 8.50 -24.34 20.95
CA PRO A 488 8.70 -25.77 20.77
C PRO A 488 7.47 -26.44 20.14
N GLY A 489 7.68 -27.29 19.13
CA GLY A 489 6.59 -28.00 18.45
C GLY A 489 5.78 -27.19 17.43
N ASN A 490 6.00 -25.87 17.30
CA ASN A 490 5.32 -25.08 16.27
C ASN A 490 5.69 -25.63 14.87
N PRO A 491 4.72 -25.96 14.00
CA PRO A 491 4.97 -26.58 12.69
C PRO A 491 5.01 -25.58 11.52
N TYR A 492 4.74 -24.29 11.73
CA TYR A 492 4.57 -23.31 10.65
C TYR A 492 5.90 -22.76 10.13
N VAL A 493 6.05 -22.60 8.82
CA VAL A 493 7.27 -22.05 8.20
C VAL A 493 7.52 -20.61 8.67
N PHE A 494 6.46 -19.80 8.76
CA PHE A 494 6.53 -18.41 9.24
C PHE A 494 5.82 -18.28 10.59
N VAL A 495 6.58 -17.98 11.64
CA VAL A 495 6.11 -17.91 13.03
C VAL A 495 5.93 -16.48 13.52
N GLY A 496 4.91 -16.25 14.36
CA GLY A 496 4.65 -14.96 15.01
C GLY A 496 5.45 -14.77 16.30
N GLU A 497 5.33 -13.59 16.94
CA GLU A 497 6.08 -13.26 18.17
C GLU A 497 5.45 -13.81 19.46
N ALA A 498 4.16 -14.16 19.47
CA ALA A 498 3.40 -14.37 20.70
C ALA A 498 2.67 -15.72 20.83
N ASP A 499 2.56 -16.50 19.74
CA ASP A 499 1.67 -17.66 19.69
C ASP A 499 2.39 -18.94 19.21
N ASP A 500 1.89 -20.09 19.64
CA ASP A 500 2.19 -21.43 19.09
C ASP A 500 1.64 -21.65 17.66
N GLY A 501 0.88 -20.68 17.16
CA GLY A 501 0.29 -20.64 15.83
C GLY A 501 1.16 -20.04 14.71
N PRO A 502 0.59 -19.86 13.51
CA PRO A 502 1.28 -19.21 12.40
C PRO A 502 1.41 -17.71 12.65
N MET A 503 2.35 -17.06 11.96
CA MET A 503 2.32 -15.61 11.85
C MET A 503 0.97 -15.15 11.30
N SER A 504 0.30 -14.23 11.99
CA SER A 504 -0.98 -13.69 11.53
C SER A 504 -0.85 -13.10 10.12
N ILE A 505 -1.93 -13.17 9.32
CA ILE A 505 -1.93 -12.65 7.93
C ILE A 505 -1.54 -11.16 7.89
N ASN A 506 -1.97 -10.39 8.88
CA ASN A 506 -1.61 -8.97 8.99
C ASN A 506 -0.14 -8.81 9.38
N GLY A 507 0.38 -9.60 10.32
CA GLY A 507 1.80 -9.62 10.67
C GLY A 507 2.68 -9.94 9.46
N LEU A 508 2.33 -10.98 8.71
CA LEU A 508 3.07 -11.40 7.51
C LEU A 508 3.01 -10.33 6.41
N ARG A 509 1.84 -9.72 6.18
CA ARG A 509 1.69 -8.59 5.26
C ARG A 509 2.60 -7.44 5.64
N THR A 510 2.56 -7.00 6.90
CA THR A 510 3.37 -5.88 7.38
C THR A 510 4.85 -6.20 7.28
N THR A 511 5.29 -7.37 7.74
CA THR A 511 6.68 -7.82 7.65
C THR A 511 7.20 -7.82 6.21
N PHE A 512 6.40 -8.33 5.27
CA PHE A 512 6.73 -8.32 3.84
C PHE A 512 6.83 -6.90 3.27
N MET A 513 5.81 -6.08 3.52
CA MET A 513 5.75 -4.70 3.02
C MET A 513 6.93 -3.88 3.56
N THR A 514 7.16 -3.93 4.87
CA THR A 514 8.26 -3.21 5.53
C THR A 514 9.62 -3.65 5.00
N ALA A 515 9.85 -4.95 4.78
CA ALA A 515 11.12 -5.43 4.24
C ALA A 515 11.44 -4.84 2.87
N ILE A 516 10.45 -4.80 1.97
CA ILE A 516 10.60 -4.23 0.62
C ILE A 516 10.70 -2.70 0.68
N GLU A 517 9.84 -2.03 1.46
CA GLU A 517 9.87 -0.58 1.58
C GLU A 517 11.23 -0.10 2.09
N GLU A 518 11.74 -0.68 3.19
CA GLU A 518 13.03 -0.30 3.80
C GLU A 518 14.22 -0.44 2.82
N HIS A 519 14.26 -1.50 2.02
CA HIS A 519 15.46 -1.84 1.22
C HIS A 519 15.33 -1.46 -0.25
N VAL A 520 14.15 -1.67 -0.83
CA VAL A 520 13.85 -1.39 -2.24
C VAL A 520 13.41 0.06 -2.42
N GLY A 521 12.59 0.59 -1.51
CA GLY A 521 12.09 1.96 -1.54
C GLY A 521 10.73 2.13 -2.19
N VAL A 522 9.99 1.04 -2.39
CA VAL A 522 8.66 1.04 -3.02
C VAL A 522 7.65 0.26 -2.19
N THR A 523 6.40 0.69 -2.18
CA THR A 523 5.32 0.01 -1.47
C THR A 523 4.78 -1.15 -2.31
N VAL A 524 5.06 -2.37 -1.87
CA VAL A 524 4.63 -3.61 -2.54
C VAL A 524 3.82 -4.45 -1.57
N ASN A 525 2.53 -4.66 -1.89
CA ASN A 525 1.72 -5.61 -1.13
C ASN A 525 1.88 -7.04 -1.70
N PRO A 526 1.61 -8.10 -0.92
CA PRO A 526 1.76 -9.48 -1.40
C PRO A 526 0.90 -9.84 -2.63
N HIS A 527 -0.23 -9.17 -2.86
CA HIS A 527 -1.04 -9.40 -4.06
C HIS A 527 -0.36 -8.81 -5.31
N LEU A 528 0.37 -7.69 -5.16
CA LEU A 528 1.16 -7.08 -6.22
C LEU A 528 2.27 -8.02 -6.71
N MET A 529 2.85 -8.85 -5.85
CA MET A 529 3.84 -9.86 -6.26
C MET A 529 3.29 -10.86 -7.27
N ARG A 530 2.00 -11.18 -7.20
CA ARG A 530 1.35 -12.02 -8.21
C ARG A 530 1.23 -11.32 -9.56
N HIS A 531 1.00 -10.01 -9.56
CA HIS A 531 1.05 -9.21 -10.79
C HIS A 531 2.48 -9.05 -11.31
N PHE A 532 3.45 -8.87 -10.41
CA PHE A 532 4.87 -8.82 -10.75
C PHE A 532 5.33 -10.13 -11.39
N ALA A 533 4.98 -11.30 -10.84
CA ALA A 533 5.36 -12.59 -11.42
C ALA A 533 4.80 -12.78 -12.83
N ALA A 534 3.53 -12.40 -13.05
CA ALA A 534 2.94 -12.40 -14.40
C ALA A 534 3.67 -11.45 -15.35
N TRP A 535 3.93 -10.22 -14.91
CA TRP A 535 4.68 -9.23 -15.70
C TRP A 535 6.08 -9.74 -16.03
N LEU A 536 6.84 -10.21 -15.04
CA LEU A 536 8.23 -10.66 -15.19
C LEU A 536 8.32 -11.76 -16.26
N TYR A 537 7.40 -12.73 -16.22
CA TYR A 537 7.38 -13.81 -17.18
C TYR A 537 6.93 -13.36 -18.58
N LEU A 538 5.83 -12.60 -18.67
CA LEU A 538 5.25 -12.14 -19.94
C LEU A 538 6.08 -11.04 -20.62
N HIS A 539 6.91 -10.32 -19.88
CA HIS A 539 7.84 -9.35 -20.45
C HIS A 539 8.88 -10.04 -21.34
N GLU A 540 9.41 -11.17 -20.88
CA GLU A 540 10.35 -12.03 -21.63
C GLU A 540 9.63 -12.94 -22.63
N ASN A 541 8.43 -13.43 -22.27
CA ASN A 541 7.62 -14.36 -23.06
C ASN A 541 6.22 -13.82 -23.39
N PRO A 542 6.07 -12.73 -24.18
CA PRO A 542 4.77 -12.18 -24.56
C PRO A 542 3.89 -13.22 -25.26
N GLY A 543 2.65 -13.35 -24.79
CA GLY A 543 1.65 -14.26 -25.35
C GLY A 543 1.54 -15.61 -24.64
N ASP A 544 2.51 -16.02 -23.81
CA ASP A 544 2.45 -17.28 -23.06
C ASP A 544 1.64 -17.14 -21.75
N TYR A 545 0.32 -16.97 -21.91
CA TYR A 545 -0.61 -16.82 -20.80
C TYR A 545 -0.90 -18.14 -20.07
N GLU A 546 -0.65 -19.30 -20.69
CA GLU A 546 -0.93 -20.61 -20.07
C GLU A 546 0.08 -20.91 -18.96
N THR A 547 1.36 -20.60 -19.17
CA THR A 547 2.37 -20.72 -18.11
C THR A 547 2.02 -19.86 -16.90
N VAL A 548 1.59 -18.61 -17.13
CA VAL A 548 1.13 -17.72 -16.04
C VAL A 548 -0.14 -18.25 -15.37
N ARG A 549 -1.10 -18.79 -16.14
CA ARG A 549 -2.33 -19.39 -15.58
C ARG A 549 -1.99 -20.52 -14.61
N ARG A 550 -1.09 -21.43 -15.00
CA ARG A 550 -0.64 -22.56 -14.16
C ARG A 550 0.14 -22.06 -12.94
N ALA A 551 1.12 -21.18 -13.15
CA ALA A 551 1.94 -20.63 -12.06
C ALA A 551 1.10 -19.88 -11.00
N LEU A 552 0.10 -19.12 -11.44
CA LEU A 552 -0.80 -18.40 -10.54
C LEU A 552 -2.01 -19.23 -10.08
N ASN A 553 -2.17 -20.46 -10.56
CA ASN A 553 -3.30 -21.34 -10.28
C ASN A 553 -4.64 -20.61 -10.51
N HIS A 554 -4.83 -20.11 -11.73
CA HIS A 554 -6.10 -19.54 -12.19
C HIS A 554 -6.93 -20.62 -12.90
N LYS A 555 -8.21 -20.73 -12.54
CA LYS A 555 -9.12 -21.72 -13.15
C LYS A 555 -9.36 -21.48 -14.64
N ASP A 556 -9.36 -20.21 -15.06
CA ASP A 556 -9.68 -19.81 -16.42
C ASP A 556 -8.61 -18.86 -16.95
N VAL A 557 -8.08 -19.20 -18.13
CA VAL A 557 -7.12 -18.38 -18.87
C VAL A 557 -7.69 -17.01 -19.24
N LYS A 558 -9.02 -16.89 -19.45
CA LYS A 558 -9.67 -15.60 -19.72
C LYS A 558 -9.47 -14.61 -18.58
N THR A 559 -9.41 -15.09 -17.34
CA THR A 559 -9.08 -14.24 -16.19
C THR A 559 -7.63 -13.77 -16.29
N THR A 560 -6.69 -14.65 -16.62
CA THR A 560 -5.28 -14.29 -16.82
C THR A 560 -5.13 -13.25 -17.95
N ILE A 561 -5.76 -13.48 -19.11
CA ILE A 561 -5.71 -12.56 -20.25
C ILE A 561 -6.31 -11.20 -19.87
N ALA A 562 -7.50 -11.16 -19.27
CA ALA A 562 -8.14 -9.89 -18.91
C ALA A 562 -7.29 -9.06 -17.94
N PHE A 563 -6.67 -9.70 -16.94
CA PHE A 563 -5.89 -9.01 -15.92
C PHE A 563 -4.50 -8.56 -16.38
N TYR A 564 -3.90 -9.26 -17.35
CA TYR A 564 -2.49 -9.07 -17.73
C TYR A 564 -2.28 -8.58 -19.16
N CYS A 565 -3.27 -8.69 -20.04
CA CYS A 565 -3.20 -8.11 -21.38
C CYS A 565 -2.99 -6.59 -21.28
N GLY A 566 -1.97 -6.10 -21.98
CA GLY A 566 -1.52 -4.72 -21.97
C GLY A 566 -0.29 -4.45 -21.08
N LEU A 567 0.14 -5.40 -20.25
CA LEU A 567 1.44 -5.30 -19.55
C LEU A 567 2.63 -5.55 -20.48
N GLU A 568 2.38 -6.24 -21.59
CA GLU A 568 3.29 -6.54 -22.68
C GLU A 568 3.29 -5.47 -23.78
N THR A 569 2.45 -4.44 -23.72
CA THR A 569 2.37 -3.41 -24.78
C THR A 569 3.74 -2.77 -25.03
N ASP A 570 4.49 -2.45 -23.97
CA ASP A 570 5.84 -1.90 -24.10
C ASP A 570 6.80 -2.89 -24.80
N ALA A 571 6.70 -4.18 -24.48
CA ALA A 571 7.52 -5.22 -25.13
C ALA A 571 7.11 -5.45 -26.59
N ALA A 572 5.81 -5.42 -26.89
CA ALA A 572 5.27 -5.55 -28.24
C ALA A 572 5.66 -4.34 -29.11
N VAL A 573 5.57 -3.13 -28.57
CA VAL A 573 6.00 -1.88 -29.23
C VAL A 573 7.52 -1.91 -29.48
N ARG A 574 8.33 -2.32 -28.50
CA ARG A 574 9.79 -2.47 -28.70
C ARG A 574 10.13 -3.46 -29.83
N ARG A 575 9.44 -4.60 -29.91
CA ARG A 575 9.63 -5.55 -31.02
C ARG A 575 9.24 -4.94 -32.36
N PHE A 576 8.16 -4.17 -32.40
CA PHE A 576 7.78 -3.44 -33.61
C PHE A 576 8.85 -2.39 -33.99
N ASP A 577 9.36 -1.64 -33.01
CA ASP A 577 10.44 -0.69 -33.20
C ASP A 577 11.70 -1.38 -33.76
N ASP A 578 12.09 -2.53 -33.22
CA ASP A 578 13.23 -3.31 -33.70
C ASP A 578 13.05 -3.73 -35.17
N VAL A 579 11.84 -4.14 -35.56
CA VAL A 579 11.52 -4.45 -36.97
C VAL A 579 11.71 -3.21 -37.85
N VAL A 580 11.17 -2.06 -37.43
CA VAL A 580 11.30 -0.79 -38.15
C VAL A 580 12.76 -0.35 -38.24
N LEU A 581 13.50 -0.38 -37.14
CA LEU A 581 14.91 0.02 -37.05
C LEU A 581 15.80 -0.90 -37.89
N LYS A 582 15.57 -2.22 -37.85
CA LYS A 582 16.25 -3.19 -38.71
C LYS A 582 15.99 -2.90 -40.19
N LYS A 583 14.74 -2.63 -40.58
CA LYS A 583 14.38 -2.25 -41.95
C LYS A 583 15.03 -0.94 -42.37
N ARG A 584 15.00 0.11 -41.52
CA ARG A 584 15.67 1.39 -41.75
C ARG A 584 17.18 1.21 -42.00
N LYS A 585 17.83 0.38 -41.19
CA LYS A 585 19.26 0.07 -41.36
C LYS A 585 19.53 -0.63 -42.70
N ALA A 586 18.69 -1.61 -43.07
CA ALA A 586 18.82 -2.34 -44.32
C ALA A 586 18.56 -1.47 -45.57
N THR A 587 17.59 -0.56 -45.51
CA THR A 587 17.21 0.28 -46.65
C THR A 587 17.96 1.62 -46.70
N LYS A 588 18.83 1.93 -45.73
CA LYS A 588 19.54 3.22 -45.62
C LYS A 588 20.25 3.64 -46.91
N ARG A 589 20.94 2.71 -47.59
CA ARG A 589 21.66 3.00 -48.84
C ARG A 589 20.72 3.27 -50.02
N LEU A 590 19.64 2.47 -50.13
CA LEU A 590 18.60 2.65 -51.15
C LEU A 590 17.89 4.01 -50.97
N ALA A 591 17.53 4.34 -49.74
CA ALA A 591 16.94 5.63 -49.39
C ALA A 591 17.90 6.79 -49.72
N ALA A 592 19.17 6.71 -49.33
CA ALA A 592 20.17 7.74 -49.63
C ALA A 592 20.36 7.96 -51.15
N ALA A 593 20.33 6.90 -51.95
CA ALA A 593 20.41 6.98 -53.41
C ALA A 593 19.15 7.61 -54.03
N ALA A 594 17.96 7.21 -53.56
CA ALA A 594 16.69 7.76 -54.01
C ALA A 594 16.54 9.25 -53.67
N PHE A 595 16.97 9.66 -52.47
CA PHE A 595 16.95 11.05 -52.04
C PHE A 595 18.05 11.92 -52.71
N ARG A 596 19.18 11.32 -53.13
CA ARG A 596 20.20 12.03 -53.93
C ARG A 596 19.74 12.38 -55.34
N LYS A 597 18.88 11.56 -55.96
CA LYS A 597 18.41 11.75 -57.35
C LYS A 597 17.46 12.95 -57.58
N LYS A 598 17.11 13.71 -56.53
CA LYS A 598 16.22 14.89 -56.62
C LYS A 598 16.92 16.26 -56.64
N ARG A 599 18.26 16.32 -56.72
CA ARG A 599 18.95 17.58 -57.05
C ARG A 599 19.16 17.66 -58.57
N SER A 600 18.24 18.33 -59.26
CA SER A 600 18.43 18.75 -60.66
C SER A 600 19.60 19.75 -60.77
N PRO A 601 20.37 19.77 -61.87
CA PRO A 601 21.55 20.62 -62.00
C PRO A 601 21.17 22.10 -62.05
N ARG A 602 21.91 22.94 -61.30
CA ARG A 602 21.91 24.39 -61.50
C ARG A 602 22.39 24.69 -62.92
N GLN A 603 21.55 25.38 -63.69
CA GLN A 603 21.93 26.05 -64.93
C GLN A 603 23.14 26.97 -64.67
N ALA A 604 24.21 26.78 -65.43
CA ALA A 604 25.25 27.78 -65.63
C ALA A 604 25.08 28.33 -67.06
N ASN A 605 24.75 29.62 -67.13
CA ASN A 605 24.62 30.42 -68.35
C ASN A 605 25.96 30.62 -69.05
N SER A 606 25.94 30.64 -70.39
CA SER A 606 26.74 31.53 -71.25
C SER A 606 26.20 31.44 -72.69
N ILE A 607 25.34 32.39 -73.12
CA ILE A 607 25.62 33.44 -74.13
C ILE A 607 25.73 32.83 -75.57
N HIS A 608 24.85 33.06 -76.56
CA HIS A 608 24.69 34.32 -77.30
C HIS A 608 23.57 34.21 -78.38
N GLN A 609 22.85 35.33 -78.54
CA GLN A 609 22.32 35.98 -79.76
C GLN A 609 21.37 35.25 -80.75
N GLY A 610 20.24 35.93 -81.03
CA GLY A 610 19.52 35.85 -82.30
C GLY A 610 17.99 35.95 -82.17
N PRO A 611 17.31 37.00 -82.69
CA PRO A 611 15.94 37.32 -82.32
C PRO A 611 14.85 36.86 -83.31
N LYS A 612 13.61 36.85 -82.79
CA LYS A 612 12.31 37.15 -83.46
C LYS A 612 11.52 35.98 -84.13
N PRO A 613 10.19 36.14 -84.37
CA PRO A 613 9.11 35.30 -83.80
C PRO A 613 8.16 34.77 -84.94
N PRO A 614 6.81 34.81 -84.84
CA PRO A 614 5.83 34.10 -84.01
C PRO A 614 4.87 33.19 -84.83
N SER A 615 4.16 32.25 -84.20
CA SER A 615 2.85 31.75 -84.70
C SER A 615 2.12 31.02 -83.56
N LYS A 616 0.92 31.48 -83.15
CA LYS A 616 -0.40 31.01 -83.64
C LYS A 616 -0.48 29.47 -83.58
N GLN A 617 -1.45 28.81 -82.97
CA GLN A 617 -2.86 29.12 -82.72
C GLN A 617 -3.48 27.87 -82.04
N LEU A 618 -4.59 28.06 -81.30
CA LEU A 618 -5.77 27.17 -81.27
C LEU A 618 -5.62 25.74 -80.70
N ASN A 619 -6.58 25.12 -80.02
CA ASN A 619 -7.87 25.50 -79.46
C ASN A 619 -8.36 24.34 -78.59
N LYS A 620 -9.24 24.68 -77.63
CA LYS A 620 -10.44 23.95 -77.20
C LYS A 620 -10.34 22.49 -76.72
N GLY A 621 -10.81 22.34 -75.49
CA GLY A 621 -11.39 21.11 -74.96
C GLY A 621 -12.00 21.33 -73.57
N ASN A 622 -12.98 22.24 -73.48
CA ASN A 622 -13.86 22.38 -72.32
C ASN A 622 -14.77 21.15 -72.17
N LEU A 623 -15.13 20.83 -70.94
CA LEU A 623 -16.50 20.67 -70.41
C LEU A 623 -16.36 20.15 -68.95
N SER A 624 -16.45 21.03 -67.96
CA SER A 624 -17.68 21.40 -67.21
C SER A 624 -18.16 20.26 -66.31
N ALA A 625 -18.09 20.36 -64.99
CA ALA A 625 -18.96 21.13 -64.06
C ALA A 625 -19.52 20.07 -63.10
N SER A 626 -19.67 20.24 -61.80
CA SER A 626 -20.12 21.36 -60.97
C SER A 626 -19.66 21.04 -59.53
N ALA A 627 -19.10 21.98 -58.77
CA ALA A 627 -19.81 22.90 -57.87
C ALA A 627 -20.66 22.14 -56.83
N SER A 628 -20.54 22.32 -55.51
CA SER A 628 -20.30 23.55 -54.74
C SER A 628 -19.73 23.13 -53.37
N GLY A 629 -18.80 23.88 -52.76
CA GLY A 629 -19.08 25.05 -51.90
C GLY A 629 -19.31 24.56 -50.46
N GLU A 630 -18.73 25.08 -49.37
CA GLU A 630 -18.06 26.33 -49.05
C GLU A 630 -17.42 26.10 -47.63
N THR A 631 -16.16 26.46 -47.36
CA THR A 631 -15.69 27.78 -46.84
C THR A 631 -15.66 27.80 -45.29
N LEU A 632 -14.49 27.53 -44.67
CA LEU A 632 -13.70 28.40 -43.74
C LEU A 632 -13.50 27.66 -42.39
N LEU A 633 -12.45 27.84 -41.57
CA LEU A 633 -11.43 28.88 -41.45
C LEU A 633 -10.21 28.32 -40.67
N ASN A 634 -9.06 28.92 -40.95
CA ASN A 634 -7.74 28.79 -40.32
C ASN A 634 -7.67 29.10 -38.81
N LEU A 635 -6.47 28.80 -38.25
CA LEU A 635 -5.77 29.35 -37.06
C LEU A 635 -5.60 28.31 -35.93
N ALA A 636 -4.44 28.12 -35.29
CA ALA A 636 -3.13 28.74 -35.39
C ALA A 636 -2.07 27.84 -34.73
N ASN A 637 -0.84 27.95 -35.22
CA ASN A 637 0.40 27.57 -34.54
C ASN A 637 0.73 28.59 -33.43
N ALA A 638 1.32 28.10 -32.33
CA ALA A 638 2.24 28.73 -31.37
C ALA A 638 2.02 28.00 -30.02
N GLU A 639 3.00 27.58 -29.23
CA GLU A 639 4.32 28.12 -29.00
C GLU A 639 5.15 27.07 -28.24
N ALA A 640 6.41 26.93 -28.63
CA ALA A 640 7.43 26.20 -27.89
C ALA A 640 8.56 27.19 -27.63
N ALA A 641 8.71 27.66 -26.39
CA ALA A 641 9.93 28.21 -25.81
C ALA A 641 9.67 28.62 -24.34
N GLU A 642 10.04 27.74 -23.40
CA GLU A 642 10.89 28.05 -22.22
C GLU A 642 11.26 26.76 -21.48
#